data_AF-A0A3E3IC54-F1
#
_entry.id   AF-A0A3E3IC54-F1
#
_cell.length_a   1.000
_cell.length_b   1.000
_cell.length_c   1.000
_cell.angle_alpha   90.00
_cell.angle_beta   90.00
_cell.angle_gamma   90.00
#
_symmetry.space_group_name_H-M   'P 1'
#
loop_
_entity.id
_entity.type
_entity.pdbx_description
1 polymer ?
#
loop_
_entity_poly.entity_id
_entity_poly.type
_entity_poly.pdbx_seq_one_letter_code
_entity_poly.pdbx_strand_id
1 'polypeptide(L)'
;MNNLRGSEWHKWDLHIHTASSYDSPYRGDDADELLCATLHDNNISAVAITDHFKIDADRISHLRSLAPDIVFFPGVELRTDKGADNLHLIIVFSNEIDLSTLSMDFEAIMLRTNAKSNSSPETIYWTFEDIVSFAKSHDGLITIHAGKKTNGIDKEISNALPVKEAIKADIAENIDFFEIGKKTDINDYYKWVFKEVEEKPLIMCSDCHDPRKYTSKENLWIKANLTFEGLKQCRYQPTERVYIGSIPPALDRANKNGKSNIQRISVHKNENPKNVDIDWFDFELPLNSGLVAIIGNKGSGKSALSDIIGHLCKCNTMENASFLNETRFRKPPKNFAEDYIATIQWGDSHVESISLSESNYNTTIEDAQYLPQKYIEEVCNDIGNEFQREIDRVIFSYVDRTERGTATNLEELVFNKSKAISLSMQKLNIEINDINDTLIKLEEKKTTQYRIHISDSLKKLKDTLERHENTKPQEIKKPEPKEGKSDYQDKLKTLNSSIESLETKIEEYRNNLTQINIVIDEANQLIAKLDLLESNVKETELLLKDFIKKYSLDVDESGITLVTPKETIQQYILKLSNDKIVFQKSLNGSDTEDGLLDKLEKEKEKKSSLISTTDSEEKQYQKYLSDLDEWEKQRKLIIGTKTTEDTLTYFQNEADYIENELDTIYEGTKSRRDEKIRELYLQKSNLVSVYHEIYAPVEIEIKKLLGELEESIEFAAEIQLEQSDFAETALSLINQKYAGLFKGKSEAYNKMNQLLRRTEFDNVDSVIDFIHDVLVVVDEDLDNSTKKVPDKKALYNLLCCLDYIGVSFKLKMGERDLEELSPGERGIVLLVFYLALSQNNIPIIIDQPEDNLDNQSVYSKLVPCICEAKKKRQVIIVSHNPNIAIACDAEQIVYCHMDKNTHTITYEAGAIENSIVKGHVVDVLEGTMPAFNLRQRKYTQK
;
A
#
# COMPACT_ATOMS: atom_id res chain seq x y z
N MET A 1 43.32 -4.66 -23.81
CA MET A 1 42.12 -5.17 -24.52
C MET A 1 40.97 -4.21 -24.21
N ASN A 2 40.18 -3.79 -25.21
CA ASN A 2 39.01 -2.95 -24.95
C ASN A 2 37.92 -3.80 -24.30
N ASN A 3 37.67 -3.59 -23.00
CA ASN A 3 36.57 -4.26 -22.30
C ASN A 3 35.23 -3.68 -22.76
N LEU A 4 34.50 -4.42 -23.60
CA LEU A 4 33.19 -4.01 -24.12
C LEU A 4 32.11 -4.02 -23.04
N ARG A 5 32.30 -4.76 -21.94
CA ARG A 5 31.36 -4.80 -20.79
C ARG A 5 31.50 -3.60 -19.86
N GLY A 6 32.43 -2.69 -20.14
CA GLY A 6 32.70 -1.52 -19.32
C GLY A 6 33.39 -1.84 -18.00
N SER A 7 33.11 -1.07 -16.96
CA SER A 7 33.77 -1.16 -15.66
C SER A 7 33.36 -2.44 -14.92
N GLU A 8 34.34 -3.26 -14.59
CA GLU A 8 34.16 -4.49 -13.82
C GLU A 8 35.00 -4.46 -12.55
N TRP A 9 34.57 -5.24 -11.54
CA TRP A 9 35.29 -5.37 -10.28
C TRP A 9 36.49 -6.29 -10.45
N HIS A 10 37.67 -5.74 -10.19
CA HIS A 10 38.93 -6.50 -10.17
C HIS A 10 39.63 -6.32 -8.82
N LYS A 11 40.55 -7.22 -8.48
CA LYS A 11 41.41 -7.04 -7.31
C LYS A 11 42.67 -6.28 -7.68
N TRP A 12 43.00 -5.28 -6.87
CA TRP A 12 44.13 -4.39 -7.08
C TRP A 12 45.03 -4.39 -5.85
N ASP A 13 46.32 -4.11 -6.02
CA ASP A 13 47.24 -3.81 -4.92
C ASP A 13 48.14 -2.62 -5.26
N LEU A 14 47.85 -1.47 -4.66
CA LEU A 14 48.47 -0.20 -5.05
C LEU A 14 49.71 0.15 -4.23
N HIS A 15 50.23 -0.79 -3.43
CA HIS A 15 51.42 -0.59 -2.61
C HIS A 15 52.20 -1.90 -2.45
N ILE A 16 53.17 -2.12 -3.36
CA ILE A 16 54.08 -3.27 -3.33
C ILE A 16 55.52 -2.83 -3.57
N HIS A 17 56.42 -3.43 -2.80
CA HIS A 17 57.86 -3.27 -2.94
C HIS A 17 58.47 -4.51 -3.62
N THR A 18 59.46 -4.26 -4.45
CA THR A 18 60.25 -5.29 -5.13
C THR A 18 61.61 -5.45 -4.46
N ALA A 19 62.44 -6.34 -5.01
CA ALA A 19 63.83 -6.46 -4.61
C ALA A 19 64.66 -5.17 -4.86
N SER A 20 64.10 -4.16 -5.54
CA SER A 20 64.75 -2.85 -5.78
C SER A 20 64.60 -1.90 -4.60
N SER A 21 63.61 -2.10 -3.72
CA SER A 21 63.50 -1.35 -2.49
C SER A 21 64.69 -1.61 -1.56
N TYR A 22 65.17 -0.56 -0.88
CA TYR A 22 66.37 -0.63 -0.04
C TYR A 22 66.19 -1.55 1.18
N ASP A 23 64.96 -1.73 1.65
CA ASP A 23 64.56 -2.52 2.81
C ASP A 23 63.96 -3.89 2.45
N SER A 24 63.95 -4.28 1.17
CA SER A 24 63.49 -5.60 0.76
C SER A 24 64.36 -6.70 1.39
N PRO A 25 63.77 -7.64 2.17
CA PRO A 25 64.49 -8.72 2.83
C PRO A 25 64.85 -9.89 1.89
N TYR A 26 64.35 -9.89 0.65
CA TYR A 26 64.63 -10.93 -0.35
C TYR A 26 65.02 -10.33 -1.70
N ARG A 27 66.21 -10.70 -2.18
CA ARG A 27 66.77 -10.23 -3.46
C ARG A 27 67.34 -11.38 -4.30
N GLY A 28 66.69 -12.55 -4.25
CA GLY A 28 67.07 -13.68 -5.09
C GLY A 28 66.86 -13.38 -6.58
N ASP A 29 67.53 -14.13 -7.45
CA ASP A 29 67.39 -13.98 -8.91
C ASP A 29 65.98 -14.35 -9.40
N ASP A 30 65.21 -15.11 -8.60
CA ASP A 30 63.83 -15.55 -8.85
C ASP A 30 62.76 -14.63 -8.23
N ALA A 31 63.15 -13.46 -7.69
CA ALA A 31 62.25 -12.59 -6.93
C ALA A 31 61.10 -12.05 -7.79
N ASP A 32 61.35 -11.74 -9.06
CA ASP A 32 60.36 -11.18 -9.98
C ASP A 32 59.34 -12.25 -10.41
N GLU A 33 59.82 -13.47 -10.73
CA GLU A 33 58.98 -14.62 -11.05
C GLU A 33 58.09 -15.01 -9.88
N LEU A 34 58.65 -15.01 -8.66
CA LEU A 34 57.90 -15.32 -7.47
C LEU A 34 56.84 -14.26 -7.16
N LEU A 35 57.15 -12.97 -7.37
CA LEU A 35 56.17 -11.90 -7.23
C LEU A 35 55.01 -12.10 -8.22
N CYS A 36 55.29 -12.31 -9.51
CA CYS A 36 54.27 -12.58 -10.51
C CYS A 36 53.40 -13.80 -10.15
N ALA A 37 54.02 -14.93 -9.76
CA ALA A 37 53.29 -16.12 -9.33
C ALA A 37 52.38 -15.83 -8.11
N THR A 38 52.89 -15.08 -7.14
CA THR A 38 52.14 -14.69 -5.94
C THR A 38 50.94 -13.80 -6.28
N LEU A 39 51.09 -12.87 -7.21
CA LEU A 39 50.00 -12.01 -7.68
C LEU A 39 48.91 -12.83 -8.39
N HIS A 40 49.30 -13.79 -9.23
CA HIS A 40 48.37 -14.73 -9.87
C HIS A 40 47.61 -15.59 -8.85
N ASP A 41 48.31 -16.17 -7.87
CA ASP A 41 47.70 -17.00 -6.82
C ASP A 41 46.64 -16.22 -6.00
N ASN A 42 46.82 -14.90 -5.87
CA ASN A 42 45.88 -14.01 -5.16
C ASN A 42 44.81 -13.38 -6.08
N ASN A 43 44.85 -13.68 -7.38
CA ASN A 43 43.98 -13.14 -8.43
C ASN A 43 44.06 -11.60 -8.55
N ILE A 44 45.26 -11.03 -8.44
CA ILE A 44 45.51 -9.60 -8.60
C ILE A 44 45.58 -9.26 -10.09
N SER A 45 44.76 -8.32 -10.55
CA SER A 45 44.71 -7.90 -11.95
C SER A 45 45.51 -6.63 -12.23
N ALA A 46 45.78 -5.84 -11.18
CA ALA A 46 46.48 -4.57 -11.27
C ALA A 46 47.31 -4.31 -10.02
N VAL A 47 48.53 -3.83 -10.18
CA VAL A 47 49.47 -3.59 -9.09
C VAL A 47 50.27 -2.31 -9.33
N ALA A 48 50.57 -1.56 -8.27
CA ALA A 48 51.55 -0.47 -8.33
C ALA A 48 52.88 -0.91 -7.70
N ILE A 49 53.97 -0.72 -8.44
CA ILE A 49 55.32 -0.97 -7.96
C ILE A 49 55.84 0.32 -7.33
N THR A 50 55.94 0.35 -6.00
CA THR A 50 56.12 1.56 -5.21
C THR A 50 57.38 1.48 -4.36
N ASP A 51 58.48 1.00 -4.95
CA ASP A 51 59.78 0.87 -4.28
C ASP A 51 60.19 2.17 -3.58
N HIS A 52 60.81 2.04 -2.40
CA HIS A 52 61.29 3.21 -1.66
C HIS A 52 62.35 3.98 -2.45
N PHE A 53 62.06 5.25 -2.70
CA PHE A 53 63.01 6.23 -3.27
C PHE A 53 63.58 5.85 -4.64
N LYS A 54 62.97 4.92 -5.37
CA LYS A 54 63.46 4.45 -6.67
C LYS A 54 62.31 4.05 -7.57
N ILE A 55 62.39 4.44 -8.85
CA ILE A 55 61.55 3.91 -9.92
C ILE A 55 62.45 3.04 -10.79
N ASP A 56 62.33 1.71 -10.69
CA ASP A 56 63.18 0.78 -11.44
C ASP A 56 62.57 0.42 -12.81
N ALA A 57 62.90 1.22 -13.83
CA ALA A 57 62.35 1.06 -15.18
C ALA A 57 62.59 -0.35 -15.77
N ASP A 58 63.78 -0.92 -15.54
CA ASP A 58 64.17 -2.22 -16.07
C ASP A 58 63.36 -3.34 -15.40
N ARG A 59 63.26 -3.31 -14.06
CA ARG A 59 62.48 -4.31 -13.32
C ARG A 59 60.98 -4.22 -13.61
N ILE A 60 60.41 -3.03 -13.68
CA ILE A 60 58.99 -2.87 -14.04
C ILE A 60 58.73 -3.40 -15.46
N SER A 61 59.65 -3.17 -16.41
CA SER A 61 59.57 -3.73 -17.76
C SER A 61 59.66 -5.25 -17.76
N HIS A 62 60.54 -5.82 -16.92
CA HIS A 62 60.68 -7.26 -16.74
C HIS A 62 59.39 -7.90 -16.18
N LEU A 63 58.82 -7.34 -15.11
CA LEU A 63 57.55 -7.81 -14.53
C LEU A 63 56.40 -7.81 -15.54
N ARG A 64 56.29 -6.74 -16.35
CA ARG A 64 55.30 -6.66 -17.45
C ARG A 64 55.49 -7.75 -18.50
N SER A 65 56.73 -8.17 -18.75
CA SER A 65 57.02 -9.27 -19.69
C SER A 65 56.71 -10.64 -19.11
N LEU A 66 56.87 -10.83 -17.79
CA LEU A 66 56.59 -12.08 -17.08
C LEU A 66 55.08 -12.32 -16.91
N ALA A 67 54.31 -11.27 -16.63
CA ALA A 67 52.87 -11.34 -16.40
C ALA A 67 52.12 -10.27 -17.25
N PRO A 68 52.00 -10.47 -18.58
CA PRO A 68 51.38 -9.50 -19.49
C PRO A 68 49.87 -9.31 -19.28
N ASP A 69 49.23 -10.21 -18.53
CA ASP A 69 47.83 -10.15 -18.13
C ASP A 69 47.59 -9.28 -16.88
N ILE A 70 48.65 -8.96 -16.11
CA ILE A 70 48.59 -8.05 -14.96
C ILE A 70 49.05 -6.65 -15.37
N VAL A 71 48.31 -5.63 -14.94
CA VAL A 71 48.69 -4.23 -15.17
C VAL A 71 49.63 -3.74 -14.07
N PHE A 72 50.87 -3.42 -14.45
CA PHE A 72 51.87 -2.85 -13.54
C PHE A 72 51.94 -1.32 -13.71
N PHE A 73 51.50 -0.59 -12.70
CA PHE A 73 51.69 0.86 -12.59
C PHE A 73 53.07 1.17 -12.00
N PRO A 74 53.86 2.04 -12.64
CA PRO A 74 55.06 2.58 -12.03
C PRO A 74 54.67 3.50 -10.87
N GLY A 75 55.40 3.43 -9.77
CA GLY A 75 55.20 4.28 -8.62
C GLY A 75 56.46 4.41 -7.76
N VAL A 76 56.35 5.14 -6.67
CA VAL A 76 57.45 5.35 -5.71
C VAL A 76 56.89 5.71 -4.34
N GLU A 77 57.48 5.19 -3.27
CA GLU A 77 57.18 5.59 -1.89
C GLU A 77 58.25 6.57 -1.38
N LEU A 78 57.78 7.70 -0.83
CA LEU A 78 58.59 8.82 -0.35
C LEU A 78 58.22 9.22 1.08
N ARG A 79 59.19 9.77 1.81
CA ARG A 79 58.97 10.38 3.13
C ARG A 79 58.84 11.90 3.00
N THR A 80 57.91 12.48 3.75
CA THR A 80 57.66 13.94 3.73
C THR A 80 58.13 14.61 5.03
N ASP A 81 58.34 15.93 4.97
CA ASP A 81 58.63 16.82 6.11
C ASP A 81 57.40 17.21 6.94
N LYS A 82 56.20 16.83 6.48
CA LYS A 82 54.93 17.09 7.17
C LYS A 82 54.43 15.84 7.90
N GLY A 83 53.77 16.04 9.04
CA GLY A 83 53.24 14.96 9.89
C GLY A 83 54.25 14.53 10.96
N ALA A 84 53.79 13.76 11.94
CA ALA A 84 54.69 13.11 12.91
C ALA A 84 55.74 12.26 12.16
N ASP A 85 56.90 12.01 12.78
CA ASP A 85 57.98 11.18 12.25
C ASP A 85 57.43 9.78 11.84
N ASN A 86 56.92 9.60 10.61
CA ASN A 86 56.50 8.35 9.92
C ASN A 86 55.42 8.55 8.80
N LEU A 87 55.15 9.76 8.31
CA LEU A 87 54.23 9.94 7.18
C LEU A 87 54.90 9.59 5.85
N HIS A 88 54.32 8.62 5.13
CA HIS A 88 54.76 8.19 3.81
C HIS A 88 53.75 8.60 2.73
N LEU A 89 54.26 9.05 1.60
CA LEU A 89 53.48 9.41 0.42
C LEU A 89 53.91 8.54 -0.75
N ILE A 90 52.94 7.94 -1.40
CA ILE A 90 53.15 7.08 -2.55
C ILE A 90 52.62 7.82 -3.78
N ILE A 91 53.41 7.86 -4.84
CA ILE A 91 52.96 8.38 -6.12
C ILE A 91 52.80 7.21 -7.08
N VAL A 92 51.65 7.13 -7.74
CA VAL A 92 51.33 6.14 -8.78
C VAL A 92 51.16 6.85 -10.12
N PHE A 93 51.84 6.37 -11.16
CA PHE A 93 51.83 6.96 -12.49
C PHE A 93 51.14 6.06 -13.52
N SER A 94 50.87 6.61 -14.70
CA SER A 94 50.25 5.86 -15.79
C SER A 94 51.05 4.63 -16.18
N ASN A 95 50.38 3.50 -16.39
CA ASN A 95 51.01 2.30 -16.94
C ASN A 95 51.54 2.52 -18.37
N GLU A 96 51.07 3.55 -19.07
CA GLU A 96 51.50 3.92 -20.43
C GLU A 96 52.61 4.98 -20.45
N ILE A 97 53.06 5.47 -19.29
CA ILE A 97 54.15 6.45 -19.23
C ILE A 97 55.48 5.84 -19.71
N ASP A 98 56.32 6.66 -20.34
CA ASP A 98 57.67 6.26 -20.73
C ASP A 98 58.53 6.04 -19.47
N LEU A 99 58.80 4.78 -19.14
CA LEU A 99 59.50 4.38 -17.90
C LEU A 99 60.92 4.95 -17.83
N SER A 100 61.63 5.04 -18.96
CA SER A 100 63.00 5.56 -19.00
C SER A 100 63.00 7.05 -18.64
N THR A 101 62.10 7.82 -19.25
CA THR A 101 61.96 9.26 -19.00
C THR A 101 61.55 9.52 -17.56
N LEU A 102 60.52 8.82 -17.07
CA LEU A 102 60.05 8.94 -15.69
C LEU A 102 61.16 8.63 -14.67
N SER A 103 61.92 7.55 -14.89
CA SER A 103 63.03 7.15 -14.01
C SER A 103 64.16 8.20 -14.03
N MET A 104 64.52 8.72 -15.20
CA MET A 104 65.56 9.75 -15.33
C MET A 104 65.14 11.08 -14.69
N ASP A 105 63.89 11.48 -14.89
CA ASP A 105 63.32 12.70 -14.31
C ASP A 105 63.24 12.58 -12.79
N PHE A 106 62.82 11.42 -12.27
CA PHE A 106 62.83 11.15 -10.83
C PHE A 106 64.26 11.24 -10.24
N GLU A 107 65.25 10.64 -10.90
CA GLU A 107 66.65 10.75 -10.46
C GLU A 107 67.15 12.20 -10.46
N ALA A 108 66.90 12.95 -11.54
CA ALA A 108 67.42 14.30 -11.71
C ALA A 108 66.73 15.30 -10.76
N ILE A 109 65.40 15.24 -10.67
CA ILE A 109 64.58 16.20 -9.93
C ILE A 109 64.47 15.78 -8.47
N MET A 110 64.01 14.57 -8.19
CA MET A 110 63.71 14.16 -6.82
C MET A 110 64.98 13.77 -6.06
N LEU A 111 65.80 12.86 -6.58
CA LEU A 111 66.96 12.35 -5.83
C LEU A 111 68.15 13.33 -5.78
N ARG A 112 68.53 13.94 -6.91
CA ARG A 112 69.72 14.81 -6.98
C ARG A 112 69.46 16.23 -6.51
N THR A 113 68.25 16.76 -6.75
CA THR A 113 67.94 18.19 -6.52
C THR A 113 67.12 18.41 -5.25
N ASN A 114 66.00 17.69 -5.09
CA ASN A 114 65.03 18.02 -4.05
C ASN A 114 65.24 17.26 -2.72
N ALA A 115 65.87 16.08 -2.76
CA ALA A 115 66.09 15.24 -1.57
C ALA A 115 66.83 15.98 -0.46
N LYS A 116 66.33 15.84 0.77
CA LYS A 116 66.94 16.35 2.01
C LYS A 116 67.53 15.19 2.78
N SER A 117 68.60 15.43 3.54
CA SER A 117 69.26 14.41 4.38
C SER A 117 69.60 13.10 3.63
N ASN A 118 70.05 13.23 2.37
CA ASN A 118 70.31 12.13 1.44
C ASN A 118 71.60 11.32 1.73
N SER A 119 72.24 11.52 2.88
CA SER A 119 73.43 10.77 3.28
C SER A 119 73.13 9.33 3.71
N SER A 120 71.87 9.02 4.05
CA SER A 120 71.38 7.68 4.38
C SER A 120 69.94 7.48 3.91
N PRO A 121 69.58 6.29 3.37
CA PRO A 121 68.18 5.92 3.11
C PRO A 121 67.28 5.97 4.35
N GLU A 122 67.86 5.91 5.55
CA GLU A 122 67.10 6.00 6.80
C GLU A 122 66.68 7.43 7.14
N THR A 123 67.39 8.45 6.63
CA THR A 123 67.18 9.87 6.97
C THR A 123 66.67 10.70 5.81
N ILE A 124 66.63 10.16 4.58
CA ILE A 124 66.19 10.88 3.39
C ILE A 124 64.70 11.24 3.45
N TYR A 125 64.36 12.47 3.05
CA TYR A 125 62.98 12.95 2.95
C TYR A 125 62.86 14.08 1.91
N TRP A 126 61.62 14.45 1.55
CA TRP A 126 61.30 15.55 0.65
C TRP A 126 60.29 16.51 1.30
N THR A 127 60.22 17.73 0.79
CA THR A 127 59.11 18.61 1.19
C THR A 127 57.81 18.11 0.58
N PHE A 128 56.68 18.27 1.28
CA PHE A 128 55.35 17.94 0.73
C PHE A 128 55.11 18.62 -0.63
N GLU A 129 55.50 19.88 -0.76
CA GLU A 129 55.33 20.66 -1.98
C GLU A 129 56.17 20.12 -3.14
N ASP A 130 57.40 19.64 -2.90
CA ASP A 130 58.23 19.00 -3.93
C ASP A 130 57.57 17.71 -4.46
N ILE A 131 57.01 16.89 -3.56
CA ILE A 131 56.31 15.65 -3.91
C ILE A 131 55.08 15.95 -4.77
N VAL A 132 54.25 16.89 -4.33
CA VAL A 132 53.03 17.31 -5.05
C VAL A 132 53.38 17.89 -6.42
N SER A 133 54.42 18.72 -6.51
CA SER A 133 54.89 19.31 -7.76
C SER A 133 55.33 18.25 -8.76
N PHE A 134 56.14 17.28 -8.29
CA PHE A 134 56.60 16.18 -9.14
C PHE A 134 55.44 15.32 -9.64
N ALA A 135 54.52 14.92 -8.75
CA ALA A 135 53.32 14.18 -9.12
C ALA A 135 52.49 14.92 -10.19
N LYS A 136 52.16 16.21 -9.96
CA LYS A 136 51.38 17.01 -10.92
C LYS A 136 52.06 17.17 -12.28
N SER A 137 53.39 17.33 -12.32
CA SER A 137 54.13 17.48 -13.58
C SER A 137 54.13 16.22 -14.45
N HIS A 138 53.87 15.05 -13.85
CA HIS A 138 53.80 13.75 -14.53
C HIS A 138 52.40 13.12 -14.48
N ASP A 139 51.37 13.91 -14.14
CA ASP A 139 49.98 13.43 -14.01
C ASP A 139 49.84 12.23 -13.05
N GLY A 140 50.67 12.17 -12.00
CA GLY A 140 50.68 11.11 -10.99
C GLY A 140 49.61 11.29 -9.91
N LEU A 141 49.12 10.18 -9.37
CA LEU A 141 48.17 10.12 -8.27
C LEU A 141 48.89 9.92 -6.94
N ILE A 142 48.51 10.68 -5.91
CA ILE A 142 49.16 10.65 -4.61
C ILE A 142 48.28 9.88 -3.62
N THR A 143 48.89 8.93 -2.92
CA THR A 143 48.25 8.23 -1.80
C THR A 143 49.06 8.46 -0.53
N ILE A 144 48.38 8.43 0.62
CA ILE A 144 48.98 8.67 1.93
C ILE A 144 48.88 7.42 2.80
N HIS A 145 50.01 7.03 3.38
CA HIS A 145 50.15 5.89 4.27
C HIS A 145 50.84 6.32 5.57
N ALA A 146 50.34 5.85 6.71
CA ALA A 146 51.01 6.02 8.00
C ALA A 146 51.92 4.81 8.26
N GLY A 147 53.23 4.98 8.08
CA GLY A 147 54.21 3.91 8.16
C GLY A 147 54.28 3.24 9.54
N LYS A 148 54.69 1.97 9.57
CA LYS A 148 55.07 1.27 10.82
C LYS A 148 56.59 1.29 10.97
N LYS A 149 57.13 1.76 12.11
CA LYS A 149 58.53 1.44 12.48
C LYS A 149 58.66 0.82 13.86
N THR A 150 59.21 -0.38 13.85
CA THR A 150 59.45 -1.34 14.94
C THR A 150 60.55 -0.97 15.94
N ASN A 151 61.01 0.28 16.08
CA ASN A 151 62.04 0.63 17.09
C ASN A 151 62.04 2.11 17.53
N GLY A 152 60.87 2.70 17.78
CA GLY A 152 60.78 4.02 18.41
C GLY A 152 59.40 4.28 19.00
N ILE A 153 59.31 4.45 20.32
CA ILE A 153 58.21 5.06 21.10
C ILE A 153 56.75 4.57 20.80
N ASP A 154 56.58 3.38 20.22
CA ASP A 154 55.28 2.73 19.93
C ASP A 154 54.50 2.21 21.18
N LYS A 155 54.60 2.90 22.32
CA LYS A 155 53.72 2.65 23.49
C LYS A 155 52.69 3.74 23.74
N GLU A 156 52.70 4.85 23.00
CA GLU A 156 51.78 5.98 23.27
C GLU A 156 50.93 6.45 22.09
N ILE A 157 50.91 5.75 20.95
CA ILE A 157 50.05 6.13 19.81
C ILE A 157 48.82 5.22 19.76
N SER A 158 47.84 5.53 20.61
CA SER A 158 46.47 5.02 20.47
C SER A 158 45.70 5.88 19.46
N ASN A 159 45.43 5.35 18.26
CA ASN A 159 44.29 5.61 17.35
C ASN A 159 43.74 7.05 17.17
N ALA A 160 44.48 8.12 17.45
CA ALA A 160 43.99 9.51 17.33
C ALA A 160 44.86 10.44 16.48
N LEU A 161 46.07 10.04 16.10
CA LEU A 161 47.02 10.90 15.36
C LEU A 161 46.78 11.00 13.84
N PRO A 162 46.49 9.91 13.09
CA PRO A 162 46.37 10.00 11.62
C PRO A 162 45.19 10.86 11.16
N VAL A 163 44.05 10.77 11.86
CA VAL A 163 42.84 11.57 11.57
C VAL A 163 43.10 13.06 11.79
N LYS A 164 43.82 13.45 12.85
CA LYS A 164 44.13 14.87 13.12
C LYS A 164 45.09 15.49 12.12
N GLU A 165 45.99 14.71 11.52
CA GLU A 165 46.92 15.17 10.50
C GLU A 165 46.28 15.17 9.10
N ALA A 166 45.43 14.18 8.79
CA ALA A 166 44.61 14.16 7.59
C ALA A 166 43.59 15.33 7.53
N ILE A 167 43.21 15.90 8.68
CA ILE A 167 42.33 17.09 8.78
C ILE A 167 43.04 18.38 8.37
N LYS A 168 44.37 18.41 8.22
CA LYS A 168 45.01 19.61 7.67
C LYS A 168 44.62 19.76 6.20
N ALA A 169 43.73 20.72 5.93
CA ALA A 169 43.09 20.92 4.63
C ALA A 169 44.09 21.04 3.47
N ASP A 170 45.29 21.56 3.72
CA ASP A 170 46.38 21.69 2.74
C ASP A 170 46.93 20.34 2.25
N ILE A 171 47.07 19.36 3.17
CA ILE A 171 47.47 17.99 2.82
C ILE A 171 46.31 17.30 2.11
N ALA A 172 45.13 17.30 2.73
CA ALA A 172 43.97 16.59 2.23
C ALA A 172 43.59 17.00 0.81
N GLU A 173 43.70 18.28 0.45
CA GLU A 173 43.37 18.79 -0.90
C GLU A 173 44.22 18.11 -2.01
N ASN A 174 45.49 17.82 -1.73
CA ASN A 174 46.45 17.29 -2.72
C ASN A 174 46.58 15.75 -2.71
N ILE A 175 45.99 15.06 -1.74
CA ILE A 175 45.95 13.59 -1.71
C ILE A 175 44.80 13.08 -2.60
N ASP A 176 45.02 12.04 -3.38
CA ASP A 176 43.98 11.42 -4.22
C ASP A 176 43.34 10.20 -3.55
N PHE A 177 44.10 9.40 -2.81
CA PHE A 177 43.61 8.21 -2.07
C PHE A 177 44.16 8.17 -0.64
N PHE A 178 43.35 7.69 0.29
CA PHE A 178 43.80 7.41 1.66
C PHE A 178 43.99 5.91 1.85
N GLU A 179 45.21 5.50 2.22
CA GLU A 179 45.48 4.12 2.58
C GLU A 179 45.14 3.88 4.06
N ILE A 180 44.26 2.91 4.32
CA ILE A 180 43.81 2.57 5.66
C ILE A 180 44.43 1.27 6.16
N GLY A 181 44.73 1.21 7.47
CA GLY A 181 45.39 0.05 8.08
C GLY A 181 44.43 -1.06 8.52
N LYS A 182 43.17 -0.71 8.81
CA LYS A 182 42.11 -1.64 9.25
C LYS A 182 40.76 -1.25 8.65
N LYS A 183 39.91 -2.26 8.41
CA LYS A 183 38.57 -2.05 7.84
C LYS A 183 37.66 -1.19 8.73
N THR A 184 37.85 -1.25 10.05
CA THR A 184 37.11 -0.42 11.01
C THR A 184 37.34 1.07 10.83
N ASP A 185 38.48 1.46 10.25
CA ASP A 185 38.88 2.86 10.12
C ASP A 185 38.01 3.59 9.08
N ILE A 186 37.36 2.87 8.16
CA ILE A 186 36.41 3.44 7.17
C ILE A 186 35.36 4.31 7.88
N ASN A 187 34.76 3.80 8.95
CA ASN A 187 33.74 4.53 9.70
C ASN A 187 34.28 5.80 10.35
N ASP A 188 35.54 5.78 10.80
CA ASP A 188 36.18 6.95 11.40
C ASP A 188 36.47 8.03 10.34
N TYR A 189 36.86 7.65 9.12
CA TYR A 189 37.05 8.59 8.02
C TYR A 189 35.73 9.30 7.64
N TYR A 190 34.63 8.58 7.47
CA TYR A 190 33.31 9.21 7.20
C TYR A 190 32.82 10.06 8.37
N LYS A 191 33.10 9.66 9.60
CA LYS A 191 32.64 10.37 10.80
C LYS A 191 33.41 11.66 11.07
N TRP A 192 34.71 11.70 10.77
CA TRP A 192 35.60 12.76 11.21
C TRP A 192 36.34 13.48 10.08
N VAL A 193 36.75 12.78 9.01
CA VAL A 193 37.57 13.36 7.93
C VAL A 193 36.66 13.93 6.84
N PHE A 194 35.81 13.09 6.23
CA PHE A 194 34.96 13.48 5.11
C PHE A 194 33.78 14.41 5.48
N LYS A 195 33.71 14.85 6.74
CA LYS A 195 32.85 15.98 7.14
C LYS A 195 33.47 17.34 6.81
N GLU A 196 34.79 17.41 6.81
CA GLU A 196 35.56 18.66 6.66
C GLU A 196 36.22 18.76 5.27
N VAL A 197 36.41 17.61 4.59
CA VAL A 197 37.02 17.53 3.26
C VAL A 197 36.14 16.71 2.32
N GLU A 198 36.30 16.92 1.01
CA GLU A 198 35.61 16.12 -0.01
C GLU A 198 35.91 14.62 0.17
N GLU A 199 34.91 13.78 -0.06
CA GLU A 199 35.06 12.33 0.00
C GLU A 199 36.09 11.84 -1.01
N LYS A 200 37.02 10.99 -0.55
CA LYS A 200 38.06 10.40 -1.40
C LYS A 200 38.13 8.89 -1.25
N PRO A 201 38.65 8.17 -2.26
CA PRO A 201 38.90 6.74 -2.17
C PRO A 201 39.68 6.32 -0.93
N LEU A 202 39.12 5.34 -0.21
CA LEU A 202 39.82 4.61 0.84
C LEU A 202 40.32 3.29 0.27
N ILE A 203 41.63 3.03 0.35
CA ILE A 203 42.26 1.82 -0.17
C ILE A 203 42.96 1.05 0.94
N MET A 204 43.14 -0.26 0.77
CA MET A 204 43.92 -1.08 1.68
C MET A 204 44.84 -1.98 0.88
N CYS A 205 46.13 -1.74 1.01
CA CYS A 205 47.15 -2.40 0.22
C CYS A 205 47.96 -3.37 1.08
N SER A 206 48.78 -4.21 0.45
CA SER A 206 49.56 -5.21 1.18
C SER A 206 50.79 -4.63 1.88
N ASP A 207 51.38 -3.56 1.35
CA ASP A 207 52.68 -3.04 1.78
C ASP A 207 53.75 -4.18 1.78
N CYS A 208 53.67 -5.03 0.74
CA CYS A 208 54.45 -6.26 0.69
C CYS A 208 55.90 -5.99 0.29
N HIS A 209 56.84 -6.41 1.15
CA HIS A 209 58.29 -6.30 0.91
C HIS A 209 58.96 -7.63 0.53
N ASP A 210 58.31 -8.77 0.77
CA ASP A 210 58.80 -10.11 0.48
C ASP A 210 57.69 -10.93 -0.18
N PRO A 211 57.80 -11.26 -1.48
CA PRO A 211 56.73 -11.99 -2.19
C PRO A 211 56.42 -13.35 -1.56
N ARG A 212 57.39 -13.98 -0.87
CA ARG A 212 57.17 -15.26 -0.14
C ARG A 212 56.22 -15.12 1.05
N LYS A 213 55.98 -13.90 1.51
CA LYS A 213 55.18 -13.55 2.68
C LYS A 213 54.03 -12.62 2.33
N TYR A 214 53.62 -12.58 1.07
CA TYR A 214 52.48 -11.79 0.66
C TYR A 214 51.24 -12.18 1.48
N THR A 215 50.76 -11.24 2.28
CA THR A 215 49.55 -11.40 3.07
C THR A 215 48.73 -10.13 2.94
N SER A 216 47.59 -10.23 2.26
CA SER A 216 46.60 -9.16 2.29
C SER A 216 45.64 -9.39 3.48
N LYS A 217 45.41 -8.35 4.28
CA LYS A 217 44.45 -8.41 5.40
C LYS A 217 43.02 -8.50 4.90
N GLU A 218 42.71 -7.77 3.83
CA GLU A 218 41.41 -7.68 3.16
C GLU A 218 41.69 -7.39 1.68
N ASN A 219 40.90 -7.93 0.75
CA ASN A 219 41.12 -7.61 -0.66
C ASN A 219 40.63 -6.18 -0.97
N LEU A 220 41.44 -5.43 -1.73
CA LEU A 220 41.03 -4.20 -2.38
C LEU A 220 40.43 -4.52 -3.74
N TRP A 221 39.16 -4.17 -3.91
CA TRP A 221 38.44 -4.29 -5.17
C TRP A 221 38.22 -2.90 -5.75
N ILE A 222 38.53 -2.73 -7.03
CA ILE A 222 38.27 -1.51 -7.79
C ILE A 222 37.42 -1.84 -9.03
N LYS A 223 36.35 -1.08 -9.23
CA LYS A 223 35.42 -1.16 -10.36
C LYS A 223 35.83 -0.15 -11.43
N ALA A 224 36.67 -0.58 -12.36
CA ALA A 224 37.15 0.24 -13.45
C ALA A 224 37.79 -0.62 -14.53
N ASN A 225 38.01 -0.05 -15.71
CA ASN A 225 39.00 -0.59 -16.63
C ASN A 225 40.38 -0.66 -15.94
N LEU A 226 41.16 -1.69 -16.24
CA LEU A 226 42.54 -1.87 -15.76
C LEU A 226 43.49 -0.88 -16.46
N THR A 227 43.27 0.41 -16.28
CA THR A 227 44.04 1.51 -16.84
C THR A 227 44.18 2.63 -15.83
N PHE A 228 45.14 3.52 -16.06
CA PHE A 228 45.32 4.68 -15.19
C PHE A 228 44.12 5.63 -15.17
N GLU A 229 43.45 5.82 -16.32
CA GLU A 229 42.21 6.60 -16.40
C GLU A 229 41.06 5.94 -15.61
N GLY A 230 41.01 4.60 -15.58
CA GLY A 230 40.09 3.87 -14.72
C GLY A 230 40.37 4.10 -13.23
N LEU A 231 41.64 4.09 -12.83
CA LEU A 231 42.04 4.42 -11.46
C LEU A 231 41.64 5.87 -11.08
N LYS A 232 41.84 6.84 -11.98
CA LYS A 232 41.40 8.23 -11.76
C LYS A 232 39.91 8.35 -11.52
N GLN A 233 39.07 7.54 -12.17
CA GLN A 233 37.61 7.59 -11.98
C GLN A 233 37.16 7.32 -10.55
N CYS A 234 37.94 6.56 -9.78
CA CYS A 234 37.62 6.27 -8.39
C CYS A 234 37.45 7.53 -7.55
N ARG A 235 38.11 8.64 -7.93
CA ARG A 235 38.05 9.93 -7.23
C ARG A 235 36.68 10.60 -7.28
N TYR A 236 35.86 10.32 -8.29
CA TYR A 236 34.61 11.04 -8.51
C TYR A 236 33.42 10.38 -7.79
N GLN A 237 33.42 9.05 -7.68
CA GLN A 237 32.41 8.29 -6.91
C GLN A 237 33.07 7.14 -6.13
N PRO A 238 33.80 7.47 -5.03
CA PRO A 238 34.61 6.50 -4.30
C PRO A 238 33.84 5.26 -3.81
N THR A 239 32.65 5.45 -3.22
CA THR A 239 31.81 4.38 -2.67
C THR A 239 31.27 3.40 -3.70
N GLU A 240 31.07 3.86 -4.92
CA GLU A 240 30.56 3.03 -6.02
C GLU A 240 31.67 2.26 -6.73
N ARG A 241 32.93 2.69 -6.59
CA ARG A 241 34.08 2.14 -7.32
C ARG A 241 35.13 1.45 -6.48
N VAL A 242 35.16 1.63 -5.16
CA VAL A 242 36.14 1.01 -4.28
C VAL A 242 35.45 0.19 -3.19
N TYR A 243 35.90 -1.06 -3.01
CA TYR A 243 35.38 -1.95 -1.98
C TYR A 243 36.51 -2.71 -1.27
N ILE A 244 36.46 -2.76 0.06
CA ILE A 244 37.43 -3.48 0.89
C ILE A 244 36.75 -4.65 1.60
N GLY A 245 37.14 -5.88 1.26
CA GLY A 245 36.58 -7.09 1.85
C GLY A 245 36.82 -8.36 1.04
N SER A 246 36.06 -9.40 1.33
CA SER A 246 36.15 -10.68 0.60
C SER A 246 35.71 -10.54 -0.86
N ILE A 247 34.49 -10.01 -1.09
CA ILE A 247 33.90 -9.82 -2.42
C ILE A 247 32.87 -8.66 -2.39
N PRO A 248 32.81 -7.79 -3.41
CA PRO A 248 31.79 -6.75 -3.51
C PRO A 248 30.37 -7.37 -3.56
N PRO A 249 29.38 -6.84 -2.82
CA PRO A 249 28.03 -7.41 -2.78
C PRO A 249 27.36 -7.54 -4.16
N ALA A 250 27.52 -6.54 -5.03
CA ALA A 250 26.97 -6.55 -6.38
C ALA A 250 27.56 -7.67 -7.26
N LEU A 251 28.87 -7.94 -7.10
CA LEU A 251 29.58 -9.02 -7.79
C LEU A 251 29.17 -10.40 -7.25
N ASP A 252 29.07 -10.55 -5.93
CA ASP A 252 28.62 -11.79 -5.29
C ASP A 252 27.20 -12.17 -5.71
N ARG A 253 26.29 -11.18 -5.79
CA ARG A 253 24.94 -11.35 -6.34
C ARG A 253 24.98 -11.80 -7.81
N ALA A 254 25.79 -11.16 -8.64
CA ALA A 254 25.90 -11.51 -10.06
C ALA A 254 26.36 -12.96 -10.25
N ASN A 255 27.35 -13.39 -9.46
CA ASN A 255 27.90 -14.74 -9.50
C ASN A 255 26.90 -15.81 -9.00
N LYS A 256 26.09 -15.49 -7.97
CA LYS A 256 25.13 -16.44 -7.39
C LYS A 256 23.84 -16.58 -8.20
N ASN A 257 23.44 -15.56 -8.95
CA ASN A 257 22.15 -15.52 -9.65
C ASN A 257 22.32 -15.28 -11.16
N GLY A 258 23.12 -16.12 -11.82
CA GLY A 258 23.39 -16.02 -13.27
C GLY A 258 22.13 -16.02 -14.14
N LYS A 259 21.10 -16.78 -13.76
CA LYS A 259 19.79 -16.87 -14.45
C LYS A 259 18.99 -15.55 -14.52
N SER A 260 19.36 -14.54 -13.72
CA SER A 260 18.68 -13.23 -13.71
C SER A 260 19.62 -12.11 -14.17
N ASN A 261 20.70 -12.46 -14.87
CA ASN A 261 21.63 -11.49 -15.45
C ASN A 261 21.85 -11.84 -16.92
N ILE A 262 21.51 -10.90 -17.78
CA ILE A 262 21.77 -10.99 -19.21
C ILE A 262 23.27 -10.78 -19.40
N GLN A 263 23.96 -11.81 -19.89
CA GLN A 263 25.41 -11.76 -20.12
C GLN A 263 25.73 -11.20 -21.50
N ARG A 264 24.95 -11.57 -22.52
CA ARG A 264 25.23 -11.22 -23.91
C ARG A 264 23.97 -11.29 -24.76
N ILE A 265 23.91 -10.44 -25.78
CA ILE A 265 22.86 -10.44 -26.80
C ILE A 265 23.51 -10.42 -28.18
N SER A 266 22.96 -11.17 -29.11
CA SER A 266 23.35 -11.08 -30.52
C SER A 266 22.14 -11.08 -31.44
N VAL A 267 22.29 -10.46 -32.60
CA VAL A 267 21.27 -10.45 -33.65
C VAL A 267 21.99 -10.67 -34.97
N HIS A 268 21.56 -11.70 -35.69
CA HIS A 268 22.11 -12.06 -36.99
C HIS A 268 20.99 -12.30 -37.99
N LYS A 269 21.32 -12.08 -39.26
CA LYS A 269 20.43 -12.40 -40.37
C LYS A 269 20.23 -13.92 -40.45
N ASN A 270 19.01 -14.36 -40.73
CA ASN A 270 18.68 -15.78 -40.86
C ASN A 270 19.30 -16.36 -42.16
N GLU A 271 19.24 -17.69 -42.32
CA GLU A 271 19.85 -18.37 -43.48
C GLU A 271 19.17 -18.01 -44.83
N ASN A 272 17.89 -17.63 -44.81
CA ASN A 272 17.07 -17.40 -46.00
C ASN A 272 16.28 -16.08 -45.89
N PRO A 273 16.94 -14.92 -45.90
CA PRO A 273 16.27 -13.65 -45.67
C PRO A 273 15.48 -13.23 -46.90
N LYS A 274 14.30 -12.68 -46.66
CA LYS A 274 13.41 -12.11 -47.66
C LYS A 274 13.94 -10.80 -48.24
N ASN A 275 14.58 -9.96 -47.42
CA ASN A 275 15.14 -8.67 -47.82
C ASN A 275 16.68 -8.76 -47.86
N VAL A 276 17.21 -9.39 -48.92
CA VAL A 276 18.65 -9.68 -49.05
C VAL A 276 19.52 -8.41 -49.09
N ASP A 277 19.05 -7.35 -49.76
CA ASP A 277 19.85 -6.13 -50.05
C ASP A 277 19.96 -5.15 -48.86
N ILE A 278 19.40 -5.47 -47.69
CA ILE A 278 19.35 -4.57 -46.54
C ILE A 278 19.85 -5.29 -45.28
N ASP A 279 20.83 -4.72 -44.62
CA ASP A 279 21.44 -5.24 -43.38
C ASP A 279 21.26 -4.24 -42.24
N TRP A 280 20.18 -4.44 -41.47
CA TRP A 280 19.84 -3.62 -40.30
C TRP A 280 20.70 -3.96 -39.09
N PHE A 281 20.94 -5.25 -38.84
CA PHE A 281 21.62 -5.73 -37.65
C PHE A 281 22.61 -6.85 -38.00
N ASP A 282 23.83 -6.75 -37.51
CA ASP A 282 24.75 -7.86 -37.35
C ASP A 282 25.69 -7.52 -36.20
N PHE A 283 25.37 -8.00 -35.00
CA PHE A 283 26.13 -7.63 -33.82
C PHE A 283 26.12 -8.72 -32.74
N GLU A 284 27.15 -8.64 -31.90
CA GLU A 284 27.28 -9.38 -30.66
C GLU A 284 27.71 -8.40 -29.56
N LEU A 285 26.87 -8.26 -28.53
CA LEU A 285 27.04 -7.25 -27.48
C LEU A 285 27.03 -7.93 -26.10
N PRO A 286 28.17 -8.00 -25.41
CA PRO A 286 28.20 -8.43 -24.02
C PRO A 286 27.65 -7.32 -23.12
N LEU A 287 26.92 -7.69 -22.06
CA LEU A 287 26.28 -6.75 -21.14
C LEU A 287 26.87 -6.86 -19.73
N ASN A 288 27.00 -5.71 -19.06
CA ASN A 288 27.39 -5.62 -17.66
C ASN A 288 26.24 -6.02 -16.74
N SER A 289 26.54 -6.65 -15.61
CA SER A 289 25.53 -7.08 -14.63
C SER A 289 24.96 -5.97 -13.75
N GLY A 290 25.54 -4.76 -13.79
CA GLY A 290 25.10 -3.55 -13.09
C GLY A 290 24.19 -2.67 -13.97
N LEU A 291 24.55 -1.40 -14.12
CA LEU A 291 23.88 -0.41 -14.97
C LEU A 291 24.51 -0.36 -16.37
N VAL A 292 23.66 -0.59 -17.37
CA VAL A 292 23.95 -0.40 -18.80
C VAL A 292 23.16 0.80 -19.30
N ALA A 293 23.84 1.88 -19.69
CA ALA A 293 23.21 3.05 -20.29
C ALA A 293 23.35 3.01 -21.82
N ILE A 294 22.22 2.93 -22.53
CA ILE A 294 22.17 2.96 -23.99
C ILE A 294 21.95 4.40 -24.45
N ILE A 295 22.94 4.98 -25.12
CA ILE A 295 22.92 6.38 -25.57
C ILE A 295 23.02 6.47 -27.10
N GLY A 296 22.65 7.62 -27.65
CA GLY A 296 22.70 7.87 -29.09
C GLY A 296 21.74 8.98 -29.52
N ASN A 297 22.01 9.55 -30.69
CA ASN A 297 21.20 10.63 -31.26
C ASN A 297 19.75 10.20 -31.55
N LYS A 298 18.85 11.14 -31.80
CA LYS A 298 17.47 10.83 -32.18
C LYS A 298 17.45 9.98 -33.47
N GLY A 299 16.74 8.85 -33.43
CA GLY A 299 16.65 7.91 -34.55
C GLY A 299 17.90 7.05 -34.78
N SER A 300 18.80 6.92 -33.79
CA SER A 300 20.00 6.07 -33.87
C SER A 300 19.74 4.58 -33.72
N GLY A 301 18.57 4.17 -33.20
CA GLY A 301 18.25 2.76 -32.93
C GLY A 301 18.32 2.35 -31.45
N LYS A 302 18.34 3.29 -30.51
CA LYS A 302 18.35 2.99 -29.06
C LYS A 302 17.17 2.11 -28.63
N SER A 303 15.95 2.55 -28.92
CA SER A 303 14.73 1.81 -28.58
C SER A 303 14.61 0.48 -29.35
N ALA A 304 15.31 0.34 -30.47
CA ALA A 304 15.38 -0.95 -31.17
C ALA A 304 16.12 -1.98 -30.31
N LEU A 305 17.21 -1.59 -29.64
CA LEU A 305 17.94 -2.49 -28.74
C LEU A 305 17.10 -2.86 -27.50
N SER A 306 16.43 -1.90 -26.86
CA SER A 306 15.56 -2.18 -25.71
C SER A 306 14.36 -3.05 -26.09
N ASP A 307 13.73 -2.81 -27.24
CA ASP A 307 12.65 -3.66 -27.76
C ASP A 307 13.13 -5.09 -28.04
N ILE A 308 14.33 -5.26 -28.61
CA ILE A 308 14.90 -6.60 -28.85
C ILE A 308 15.17 -7.32 -27.52
N ILE A 309 15.70 -6.61 -26.51
CA ILE A 309 15.90 -7.18 -25.17
C ILE A 309 14.55 -7.61 -24.58
N GLY A 310 13.54 -6.73 -24.61
CA GLY A 310 12.19 -7.02 -24.11
C GLY A 310 11.53 -8.20 -24.83
N HIS A 311 11.74 -8.31 -26.15
CA HIS A 311 11.27 -9.42 -26.98
C HIS A 311 11.91 -10.74 -26.57
N LEU A 312 13.23 -10.77 -26.38
CA LEU A 312 13.97 -11.95 -25.93
C LEU A 312 13.55 -12.39 -24.52
N CYS A 313 13.18 -11.43 -23.67
CA CYS A 313 12.73 -11.68 -22.29
C CYS A 313 11.22 -11.90 -22.16
N LYS A 314 10.48 -11.94 -23.28
CA LYS A 314 9.04 -12.23 -23.34
C LYS A 314 8.22 -11.27 -22.48
N CYS A 315 8.60 -9.98 -22.46
CA CYS A 315 7.94 -8.99 -21.62
C CYS A 315 6.48 -8.73 -22.05
N ASN A 316 5.59 -8.53 -21.09
CA ASN A 316 4.16 -8.29 -21.26
C ASN A 316 3.89 -6.91 -21.89
N THR A 317 4.77 -5.94 -21.70
CA THR A 317 4.64 -4.57 -22.21
C THR A 317 5.08 -4.41 -23.68
N MET A 318 5.41 -5.51 -24.37
CA MET A 318 5.87 -5.49 -25.76
C MET A 318 4.83 -4.92 -26.74
N GLU A 319 3.56 -4.86 -26.36
CA GLU A 319 2.49 -4.18 -27.12
C GLU A 319 2.79 -2.69 -27.34
N ASN A 320 3.52 -2.06 -26.41
CA ASN A 320 3.90 -0.66 -26.42
C ASN A 320 5.31 -0.41 -27.01
N ALA A 321 5.94 -1.44 -27.57
CA ALA A 321 7.26 -1.36 -28.22
C ALA A 321 7.27 -0.30 -29.34
N SER A 322 8.29 0.57 -29.35
CA SER A 322 8.31 1.74 -30.24
C SER A 322 8.86 1.43 -31.64
N PHE A 323 9.71 0.41 -31.76
CA PHE A 323 10.37 -0.05 -32.98
C PHE A 323 9.86 -1.42 -33.46
N LEU A 324 9.80 -2.42 -32.58
CA LEU A 324 9.45 -3.80 -32.92
C LEU A 324 7.93 -4.04 -32.94
N ASN A 325 7.24 -3.36 -33.86
CA ASN A 325 5.78 -3.42 -33.99
C ASN A 325 5.32 -3.50 -35.46
N GLU A 326 4.03 -3.79 -35.67
CA GLU A 326 3.40 -3.98 -37.00
C GLU A 326 3.40 -2.73 -37.88
N THR A 327 3.62 -1.55 -37.30
CA THR A 327 3.68 -0.29 -38.06
C THR A 327 5.10 0.05 -38.52
N ARG A 328 6.12 -0.63 -37.98
CA ARG A 328 7.55 -0.38 -38.23
C ARG A 328 8.30 -1.64 -38.66
N PHE A 329 9.09 -2.26 -37.79
CA PHE A 329 10.02 -3.32 -38.20
C PHE A 329 9.29 -4.62 -38.60
N ARG A 330 8.06 -4.84 -38.09
CA ARG A 330 7.18 -5.95 -38.49
C ARG A 330 6.22 -5.61 -39.63
N LYS A 331 6.37 -4.45 -40.27
CA LYS A 331 5.38 -3.93 -41.24
C LYS A 331 5.30 -4.77 -42.52
N PRO A 332 4.12 -5.32 -42.88
CA PRO A 332 3.90 -5.98 -44.17
C PRO A 332 3.95 -4.99 -45.36
N PRO A 333 4.33 -5.42 -46.58
CA PRO A 333 4.72 -6.78 -46.95
C PRO A 333 6.21 -7.09 -46.70
N LYS A 334 7.05 -6.09 -46.38
CA LYS A 334 8.50 -6.29 -46.23
C LYS A 334 8.84 -7.13 -45.01
N ASN A 335 8.25 -6.81 -43.86
CA ASN A 335 8.45 -7.47 -42.56
C ASN A 335 9.92 -7.78 -42.29
N PHE A 336 10.75 -6.75 -42.11
CA PHE A 336 12.19 -6.91 -41.91
C PHE A 336 12.53 -7.80 -40.71
N ALA A 337 11.65 -7.85 -39.71
CA ALA A 337 11.80 -8.71 -38.55
C ALA A 337 11.89 -10.22 -38.88
N GLU A 338 11.29 -10.68 -39.99
CA GLU A 338 11.38 -12.09 -40.42
C GLU A 338 12.81 -12.50 -40.77
N ASP A 339 13.66 -11.54 -41.13
CA ASP A 339 15.02 -11.80 -41.63
C ASP A 339 16.05 -11.95 -40.51
N TYR A 340 15.69 -11.74 -39.24
CA TYR A 340 16.63 -11.70 -38.13
C TYR A 340 16.25 -12.65 -37.00
N ILE A 341 17.27 -13.35 -36.51
CA ILE A 341 17.21 -14.16 -35.29
C ILE A 341 18.01 -13.43 -34.22
N ALA A 342 17.37 -13.18 -33.09
CA ALA A 342 18.01 -12.63 -31.92
C ALA A 342 18.29 -13.75 -30.91
N THR A 343 19.40 -13.66 -30.21
CA THR A 343 19.85 -14.63 -29.20
C THR A 343 20.21 -13.92 -27.91
N ILE A 344 19.73 -14.45 -26.79
CA ILE A 344 20.09 -14.03 -25.45
C ILE A 344 20.89 -15.12 -24.76
N GLN A 345 21.98 -14.73 -24.09
CA GLN A 345 22.75 -15.60 -23.21
C GLN A 345 22.72 -15.05 -21.79
N TRP A 346 22.33 -15.90 -20.84
CA TRP A 346 22.28 -15.60 -19.41
C TRP A 346 23.60 -15.90 -18.72
N GLY A 347 23.82 -15.34 -17.54
CA GLY A 347 25.06 -15.52 -16.76
C GLY A 347 25.30 -16.94 -16.27
N ASP A 348 24.29 -17.82 -16.29
CA ASP A 348 24.41 -19.25 -16.03
C ASP A 348 24.72 -20.07 -17.30
N SER A 349 25.03 -19.38 -18.41
CA SER A 349 25.28 -19.94 -19.74
C SER A 349 24.05 -20.52 -20.45
N HIS A 350 22.83 -20.34 -19.93
CA HIS A 350 21.62 -20.66 -20.66
C HIS A 350 21.47 -19.75 -21.88
N VAL A 351 21.00 -20.30 -23.00
CA VAL A 351 20.89 -19.59 -24.29
C VAL A 351 19.51 -19.82 -24.88
N GLU A 352 18.87 -18.75 -25.34
CA GLU A 352 17.61 -18.79 -26.08
C GLU A 352 17.70 -17.94 -27.35
N SER A 353 17.07 -18.40 -28.42
CA SER A 353 17.02 -17.68 -29.70
C SER A 353 15.58 -17.59 -30.19
N ILE A 354 15.17 -16.41 -30.65
CA ILE A 354 13.82 -16.12 -31.12
C ILE A 354 13.90 -15.28 -32.40
N SER A 355 13.02 -15.56 -33.36
CA SER A 355 12.82 -14.68 -34.52
C SER A 355 12.28 -13.32 -34.07
N LEU A 356 12.77 -12.22 -34.63
CA LEU A 356 12.22 -10.89 -34.33
C LEU A 356 10.77 -10.72 -34.82
N SER A 357 10.31 -11.55 -35.76
CA SER A 357 8.93 -11.57 -36.25
C SER A 357 7.93 -12.28 -35.34
N GLU A 358 8.39 -13.09 -34.38
CA GLU A 358 7.52 -13.81 -33.44
C GLU A 358 6.69 -12.82 -32.62
N SER A 359 5.44 -13.16 -32.29
CA SER A 359 4.58 -12.31 -31.47
C SER A 359 3.84 -13.06 -30.37
N ASN A 360 3.91 -14.40 -30.34
CA ASN A 360 3.31 -15.22 -29.29
C ASN A 360 4.35 -16.12 -28.62
N TYR A 361 4.62 -15.86 -27.34
CA TYR A 361 5.64 -16.57 -26.58
C TYR A 361 5.13 -17.85 -25.88
N ASN A 362 3.82 -18.16 -25.96
CA ASN A 362 3.18 -19.29 -25.27
C ASN A 362 3.42 -19.34 -23.74
N THR A 363 3.70 -18.19 -23.12
CA THR A 363 3.90 -18.02 -21.68
C THR A 363 3.41 -16.63 -21.25
N THR A 364 3.02 -16.51 -19.98
CA THR A 364 2.71 -15.23 -19.33
C THR A 364 3.78 -14.82 -18.31
N ILE A 365 4.86 -15.60 -18.21
CA ILE A 365 5.99 -15.36 -17.31
C ILE A 365 7.03 -14.56 -18.08
N GLU A 366 7.42 -13.42 -17.53
CA GLU A 366 8.47 -12.54 -18.06
C GLU A 366 9.83 -12.89 -17.44
N ASP A 367 10.88 -12.90 -18.25
CA ASP A 367 12.26 -13.13 -17.79
C ASP A 367 12.96 -11.83 -17.36
N ALA A 368 12.40 -10.67 -17.75
CA ALA A 368 12.82 -9.34 -17.36
C ALA A 368 11.61 -8.39 -17.32
N GLN A 369 11.77 -7.22 -16.73
CA GLN A 369 10.75 -6.18 -16.71
C GLN A 369 11.11 -5.09 -17.72
N TYR A 370 10.26 -4.87 -18.73
CA TYR A 370 10.47 -3.81 -19.72
C TYR A 370 9.45 -2.68 -19.54
N LEU A 371 9.92 -1.44 -19.50
CA LEU A 371 9.10 -0.23 -19.47
C LEU A 371 9.39 0.59 -20.75
N PRO A 372 8.66 0.33 -21.86
CA PRO A 372 8.73 1.15 -23.06
C PRO A 372 8.31 2.60 -22.78
N GLN A 373 8.87 3.56 -23.53
CA GLN A 373 8.51 4.98 -23.41
C GLN A 373 6.98 5.19 -23.50
N LYS A 374 6.36 4.60 -24.52
CA LYS A 374 4.92 4.73 -24.77
C LYS A 374 4.08 4.17 -23.61
N TYR A 375 4.52 3.09 -22.97
CA TYR A 375 3.84 2.51 -21.81
C TYR A 375 3.89 3.47 -20.62
N ILE A 376 5.07 4.04 -20.32
CA ILE A 376 5.21 5.03 -19.25
C ILE A 376 4.29 6.23 -19.51
N GLU A 377 4.25 6.73 -20.74
CA GLU A 377 3.38 7.84 -21.14
C GLU A 377 1.89 7.50 -20.98
N GLU A 378 1.44 6.33 -21.42
CA GLU A 378 0.04 5.91 -21.31
C GLU A 378 -0.39 5.77 -19.85
N VAL A 379 0.41 5.07 -19.03
CA VAL A 379 0.13 4.86 -17.60
C VAL A 379 0.15 6.18 -16.83
N CYS A 380 1.05 7.11 -17.16
CA CYS A 380 1.13 8.39 -16.45
C CYS A 380 0.10 9.43 -16.93
N ASN A 381 -0.41 9.29 -18.16
CA ASN A 381 -1.47 10.16 -18.66
C ASN A 381 -2.88 9.68 -18.26
N ASP A 382 -3.06 8.38 -18.01
CA ASP A 382 -4.29 7.87 -17.41
C ASP A 382 -4.41 8.37 -15.96
N ILE A 383 -5.43 9.18 -15.70
CA ILE A 383 -5.78 9.64 -14.33
C ILE A 383 -6.56 8.52 -13.60
N GLY A 384 -6.89 7.43 -14.28
CA GLY A 384 -7.71 6.33 -13.78
C GLY A 384 -6.95 5.19 -13.11
N ASN A 385 -7.51 3.98 -13.28
CA ASN A 385 -7.18 2.80 -12.49
C ASN A 385 -5.85 2.14 -12.85
N GLU A 386 -5.29 2.36 -14.05
CA GLU A 386 -4.07 1.64 -14.48
C GLU A 386 -2.85 2.03 -13.64
N PHE A 387 -2.65 3.33 -13.39
CA PHE A 387 -1.57 3.81 -12.53
C PHE A 387 -1.67 3.21 -11.11
N GLN A 388 -2.86 3.29 -10.51
CA GLN A 388 -3.07 2.79 -9.14
C GLN A 388 -2.84 1.27 -9.05
N ARG A 389 -3.26 0.50 -10.06
CA ARG A 389 -3.02 -0.96 -10.10
C ARG A 389 -1.54 -1.32 -10.11
N GLU A 390 -0.71 -0.59 -10.84
CA GLU A 390 0.74 -0.84 -10.84
C GLU A 390 1.37 -0.50 -9.49
N ILE A 391 0.95 0.59 -8.87
CA ILE A 391 1.37 0.95 -7.51
C ILE A 391 0.96 -0.15 -6.52
N ASP A 392 -0.30 -0.58 -6.54
CA ASP A 392 -0.82 -1.63 -5.66
C ASP A 392 -0.07 -2.96 -5.85
N ARG A 393 0.30 -3.31 -7.08
CA ARG A 393 1.08 -4.50 -7.40
C ARG A 393 2.48 -4.44 -6.78
N VAL A 394 3.16 -3.30 -6.90
CA VAL A 394 4.50 -3.12 -6.33
C VAL A 394 4.44 -3.11 -4.80
N ILE A 395 3.46 -2.43 -4.22
CA ILE A 395 3.25 -2.37 -2.76
C ILE A 395 2.99 -3.77 -2.21
N PHE A 396 2.08 -4.51 -2.83
CA PHE A 396 1.82 -5.89 -2.45
C PHE A 396 3.09 -6.76 -2.54
N SER A 397 3.97 -6.50 -3.51
CA SER A 397 5.26 -7.19 -3.63
C SER A 397 6.24 -6.86 -2.49
N TYR A 398 6.05 -5.76 -1.78
CA TYR A 398 6.88 -5.31 -0.66
C TYR A 398 6.37 -5.75 0.72
N VAL A 399 5.04 -5.92 0.89
CA VAL A 399 4.45 -6.41 2.15
C VAL A 399 5.09 -7.75 2.56
N ASP A 400 5.43 -7.94 3.83
CA ASP A 400 6.07 -9.18 4.27
C ASP A 400 5.18 -10.40 3.99
N ARG A 401 5.78 -11.51 3.54
CA ARG A 401 5.04 -12.76 3.30
C ARG A 401 4.29 -13.25 4.54
N THR A 402 4.81 -13.00 5.75
CA THR A 402 4.13 -13.35 7.00
C THR A 402 2.85 -12.53 7.20
N GLU A 403 2.79 -11.32 6.66
CA GLU A 403 1.64 -10.43 6.77
C GLU A 403 0.62 -10.63 5.65
N ARG A 404 1.05 -11.07 4.45
CA ARG A 404 0.14 -11.34 3.33
C ARG A 404 -0.87 -12.46 3.61
N GLY A 405 -0.49 -13.42 4.46
CA GLY A 405 -1.33 -14.59 4.75
C GLY A 405 -1.67 -15.37 3.47
N THR A 406 -2.95 -15.49 3.16
CA THR A 406 -3.44 -16.17 1.94
C THR A 406 -3.71 -15.22 0.78
N ALA A 407 -3.54 -13.91 0.96
CA ALA A 407 -3.83 -12.94 -0.08
C ALA A 407 -2.91 -13.11 -1.29
N THR A 408 -3.44 -12.89 -2.49
CA THR A 408 -2.72 -12.96 -3.77
C THR A 408 -2.47 -11.58 -4.39
N ASN A 409 -3.16 -10.55 -3.89
CA ASN A 409 -3.00 -9.15 -4.28
C ASN A 409 -3.37 -8.23 -3.10
N LEU A 410 -3.18 -6.91 -3.30
CA LEU A 410 -3.40 -5.91 -2.24
C LEU A 410 -4.87 -5.81 -1.82
N GLU A 411 -5.79 -5.88 -2.79
CA GLU A 411 -7.24 -5.82 -2.56
C GLU A 411 -7.69 -6.97 -1.64
N GLU A 412 -7.23 -8.19 -1.92
CA GLU A 412 -7.53 -9.36 -1.08
C GLU A 412 -6.90 -9.24 0.31
N LEU A 413 -5.71 -8.64 0.43
CA LEU A 413 -5.06 -8.41 1.73
C LEU A 413 -5.88 -7.43 2.58
N VAL A 414 -6.28 -6.30 2.00
CA VAL A 414 -7.12 -5.30 2.67
C VAL A 414 -8.45 -5.93 3.06
N PHE A 415 -9.08 -6.69 2.18
CA PHE A 415 -10.32 -7.41 2.48
C PHE A 415 -10.16 -8.38 3.65
N ASN A 416 -9.09 -9.19 3.66
CA ASN A 416 -8.85 -10.18 4.71
C ASN A 416 -8.60 -9.53 6.08
N LYS A 417 -7.84 -8.43 6.13
CA LYS A 417 -7.61 -7.66 7.36
C LYS A 417 -8.85 -6.88 7.82
N SER A 418 -9.68 -6.40 6.88
CA SER A 418 -10.89 -5.62 7.20
C SER A 418 -12.13 -6.47 7.48
N LYS A 419 -12.13 -7.78 7.21
CA LYS A 419 -13.31 -8.66 7.36
C LYS A 419 -14.00 -8.58 8.74
N ALA A 420 -13.22 -8.53 9.83
CA ALA A 420 -13.76 -8.40 11.18
C ALA A 420 -14.42 -7.03 11.41
N ILE A 421 -13.86 -5.97 10.83
CA ILE A 421 -14.40 -4.61 10.84
C ILE A 421 -15.72 -4.60 10.05
N SER A 422 -15.75 -5.19 8.85
CA SER A 422 -16.97 -5.27 8.02
C SER A 422 -18.12 -5.98 8.73
N LEU A 423 -17.86 -7.09 9.44
CA LEU A 423 -18.89 -7.78 10.24
C LEU A 423 -19.41 -6.92 11.39
N SER A 424 -18.52 -6.16 12.03
CA SER A 424 -18.90 -5.23 13.11
C SER A 424 -19.74 -4.06 12.57
N MET A 425 -19.40 -3.53 11.40
CA MET A 425 -20.19 -2.50 10.70
C MET A 425 -21.59 -3.01 10.33
N GLN A 426 -21.71 -4.24 9.81
CA GLN A 426 -23.01 -4.85 9.48
C GLN A 426 -23.92 -4.97 10.71
N LYS A 427 -23.36 -5.40 11.86
CA LYS A 427 -24.09 -5.45 13.12
C LYS A 427 -24.61 -4.06 13.54
N LEU A 428 -23.75 -3.05 13.49
CA LEU A 428 -24.12 -1.67 13.84
C LEU A 428 -25.19 -1.10 12.91
N ASN A 429 -25.12 -1.38 11.61
CA ASN A 429 -26.16 -0.97 10.66
C ASN A 429 -27.53 -1.57 10.99
N ILE A 430 -27.59 -2.83 11.45
CA ILE A 430 -28.85 -3.43 11.93
C ILE A 430 -29.38 -2.68 13.16
N GLU A 431 -28.52 -2.40 14.14
CA GLU A 431 -28.92 -1.66 15.35
C GLU A 431 -29.40 -0.23 15.03
N ILE A 432 -28.74 0.47 14.10
CA ILE A 432 -29.13 1.81 13.65
C ILE A 432 -30.50 1.75 12.94
N ASN A 433 -30.73 0.76 12.09
CA ASN A 433 -32.01 0.58 11.40
C ASN A 433 -33.17 0.36 12.39
N ASP A 434 -32.97 -0.45 13.44
CA ASP A 434 -33.99 -0.68 14.48
C ASP A 434 -34.29 0.61 15.28
N ILE A 435 -33.27 1.44 15.54
CA ILE A 435 -33.44 2.75 16.18
C ILE A 435 -34.21 3.70 15.26
N ASN A 436 -33.89 3.71 13.96
CA ASN A 436 -34.60 4.51 12.95
C ASN A 436 -36.10 4.14 12.88
N ASP A 437 -36.42 2.85 12.87
CA ASP A 437 -37.80 2.37 12.90
C ASP A 437 -38.55 2.80 14.17
N THR A 438 -37.83 2.86 15.30
CA THR A 438 -38.39 3.34 16.58
C THR A 438 -38.64 4.85 16.55
N LEU A 439 -37.71 5.65 16.02
CA LEU A 439 -37.86 7.10 15.88
C LEU A 439 -39.06 7.46 15.01
N ILE A 440 -39.24 6.79 13.86
CA ILE A 440 -40.38 7.04 12.96
C ILE A 440 -41.72 6.85 13.68
N LYS A 441 -41.84 5.82 14.53
CA LYS A 441 -43.05 5.58 15.35
C LYS A 441 -43.26 6.66 16.41
N LEU A 442 -42.19 7.13 17.05
CA LEU A 442 -42.26 8.21 18.03
C LEU A 442 -42.64 9.55 17.38
N GLU A 443 -42.11 9.85 16.19
CA GLU A 443 -42.46 11.04 15.41
C GLU A 443 -43.94 11.09 15.05
N GLU A 444 -44.52 9.95 14.65
CA GLU A 444 -45.96 9.85 14.37
C GLU A 444 -46.80 10.25 15.59
N LYS A 445 -46.41 9.78 16.78
CA LYS A 445 -47.06 10.15 18.05
C LYS A 445 -46.89 11.62 18.44
N LYS A 446 -45.83 12.28 17.96
CA LYS A 446 -45.59 13.73 18.19
C LYS A 446 -46.41 14.63 17.27
N THR A 447 -47.02 14.12 16.21
CA THR A 447 -47.84 14.94 15.29
C THR A 447 -49.06 15.55 15.98
N THR A 448 -49.45 16.74 15.55
CA THR A 448 -50.66 17.42 15.99
C THR A 448 -51.90 16.61 15.67
N GLN A 449 -51.95 15.96 14.50
CA GLN A 449 -53.09 15.09 14.13
C GLN A 449 -53.27 13.93 15.10
N TYR A 450 -52.18 13.26 15.51
CA TYR A 450 -52.26 12.18 16.50
C TYR A 450 -52.74 12.71 17.85
N ARG A 451 -52.18 13.83 18.32
CA ARG A 451 -52.61 14.48 19.58
C ARG A 451 -54.09 14.86 19.56
N ILE A 452 -54.58 15.42 18.45
CA ILE A 452 -56.01 15.74 18.26
C ILE A 452 -56.83 14.46 18.26
N HIS A 453 -56.42 13.41 17.55
CA HIS A 453 -57.13 12.14 17.52
C HIS A 453 -57.29 11.54 18.92
N ILE A 454 -56.22 11.51 19.73
CA ILE A 454 -56.28 11.03 21.11
C ILE A 454 -57.20 11.92 21.96
N SER A 455 -57.05 13.25 21.89
CA SER A 455 -57.89 14.22 22.60
C SER A 455 -59.39 14.09 22.25
N ASP A 456 -59.72 14.07 20.96
CA ASP A 456 -61.10 14.01 20.46
C ASP A 456 -61.73 12.66 20.77
N SER A 457 -60.98 11.57 20.66
CA SER A 457 -61.45 10.23 21.03
C SER A 457 -61.73 10.16 22.53
N LEU A 458 -60.83 10.70 23.36
CA LEU A 458 -61.00 10.78 24.81
C LEU A 458 -62.23 11.63 25.19
N LYS A 459 -62.41 12.80 24.55
CA LYS A 459 -63.58 13.65 24.74
C LYS A 459 -64.87 12.96 24.30
N LYS A 460 -64.89 12.37 23.09
CA LYS A 460 -66.05 11.66 22.55
C LYS A 460 -66.44 10.46 23.39
N LEU A 461 -65.48 9.73 23.96
CA LEU A 461 -65.75 8.62 24.87
C LEU A 461 -66.24 9.10 26.24
N LYS A 462 -65.74 10.22 26.76
CA LYS A 462 -66.31 10.87 27.95
C LYS A 462 -67.75 11.32 27.72
N ASP A 463 -68.03 11.98 26.60
CA ASP A 463 -69.38 12.41 26.22
C ASP A 463 -70.30 11.22 25.98
N THR A 464 -69.79 10.16 25.34
CA THR A 464 -70.54 8.90 25.14
C THR A 464 -70.87 8.26 26.48
N LEU A 465 -69.91 8.20 27.41
CA LEU A 465 -70.13 7.68 28.76
C LEU A 465 -71.17 8.54 29.50
N GLU A 466 -71.07 9.86 29.45
CA GLU A 466 -72.04 10.76 30.11
C GLU A 466 -73.45 10.65 29.51
N ARG A 467 -73.57 10.60 28.18
CA ARG A 467 -74.86 10.37 27.50
C ARG A 467 -75.43 9.01 27.85
N HIS A 468 -74.57 7.99 27.91
CA HIS A 468 -74.94 6.66 28.36
C HIS A 468 -75.42 6.70 29.81
N GLU A 469 -74.74 7.41 30.72
CA GLU A 469 -75.22 7.62 32.11
C GLU A 469 -76.60 8.29 32.16
N ASN A 470 -76.89 9.21 31.25
CA ASN A 470 -78.21 9.85 31.15
C ASN A 470 -79.32 8.96 30.55
N THR A 471 -78.98 7.87 29.84
CA THR A 471 -79.95 6.89 29.33
C THR A 471 -80.24 5.76 30.31
N LYS A 472 -79.74 5.86 31.54
CA LYS A 472 -79.99 4.88 32.59
C LYS A 472 -81.51 4.63 32.73
N PRO A 473 -81.98 3.38 32.59
CA PRO A 473 -83.39 3.05 32.65
C PRO A 473 -84.05 3.57 33.94
N GLN A 474 -85.26 4.13 33.83
CA GLN A 474 -86.00 4.65 34.99
C GLN A 474 -86.43 3.50 35.91
N GLU A 475 -86.20 3.67 37.21
CA GLU A 475 -86.48 2.65 38.21
C GLU A 475 -87.97 2.32 38.30
N ILE A 476 -88.34 1.09 37.91
CA ILE A 476 -89.70 0.57 38.06
C ILE A 476 -89.79 -0.13 39.41
N LYS A 477 -90.75 0.27 40.26
CA LYS A 477 -91.00 -0.39 41.55
C LYS A 477 -91.38 -1.85 41.35
N LYS A 478 -90.71 -2.74 42.10
CA LYS A 478 -91.01 -4.17 42.11
C LYS A 478 -92.49 -4.41 42.49
N PRO A 479 -93.30 -5.13 41.69
CA PRO A 479 -94.72 -5.36 41.99
C PRO A 479 -94.92 -6.10 43.34
N GLU A 480 -95.92 -5.70 44.13
CA GLU A 480 -96.30 -6.44 45.35
C GLU A 480 -97.00 -7.77 44.98
N PRO A 481 -96.62 -8.90 45.60
CA PRO A 481 -97.19 -10.19 45.24
C PRO A 481 -98.65 -10.29 45.67
N LYS A 482 -99.59 -10.35 44.70
CA LYS A 482 -100.96 -10.83 44.96
C LYS A 482 -100.96 -12.35 45.18
N GLU A 483 -101.78 -12.81 46.12
CA GLU A 483 -101.89 -14.22 46.53
C GLU A 483 -101.97 -15.18 45.32
N GLY A 484 -100.98 -16.07 45.19
CA GLY A 484 -100.89 -17.09 44.14
C GLY A 484 -99.64 -17.07 43.23
N LYS A 485 -98.72 -16.09 43.34
CA LYS A 485 -97.57 -15.90 42.41
C LYS A 485 -96.14 -16.21 42.95
N SER A 486 -95.97 -16.97 44.04
CA SER A 486 -94.62 -17.31 44.56
C SER A 486 -93.81 -18.20 43.60
N ASP A 487 -94.44 -19.20 42.97
CA ASP A 487 -93.76 -20.18 42.11
C ASP A 487 -93.17 -19.56 40.82
N TYR A 488 -93.77 -18.48 40.30
CA TYR A 488 -93.24 -17.74 39.13
C TYR A 488 -91.97 -16.95 39.48
N GLN A 489 -91.96 -16.22 40.60
CA GLN A 489 -90.80 -15.41 40.99
C GLN A 489 -89.60 -16.28 41.35
N ASP A 490 -89.81 -17.45 41.97
CA ASP A 490 -88.74 -18.39 42.28
C ASP A 490 -88.16 -19.05 41.02
N LYS A 491 -89.01 -19.44 40.05
CA LYS A 491 -88.55 -19.94 38.75
C LYS A 491 -87.76 -18.88 37.98
N LEU A 492 -88.22 -17.63 37.98
CA LEU A 492 -87.57 -16.54 37.25
C LEU A 492 -86.23 -16.12 37.90
N LYS A 493 -86.16 -16.14 39.23
CA LYS A 493 -84.89 -15.95 39.97
C LYS A 493 -83.90 -17.07 39.67
N THR A 494 -84.36 -18.31 39.61
CA THR A 494 -83.54 -19.48 39.26
C THR A 494 -83.03 -19.41 37.81
N LEU A 495 -83.88 -18.95 36.89
CA LEU A 495 -83.51 -18.79 35.48
C LEU A 495 -82.53 -17.63 35.27
N ASN A 496 -82.73 -16.51 35.97
CA ASN A 496 -81.81 -15.37 35.94
C ASN A 496 -80.44 -15.73 36.49
N SER A 497 -80.36 -16.43 37.63
CA SER A 497 -79.08 -16.90 38.16
C SER A 497 -78.42 -17.92 37.22
N SER A 498 -79.20 -18.76 36.55
CA SER A 498 -78.70 -19.68 35.51
C SER A 498 -78.09 -18.92 34.33
N ILE A 499 -78.82 -17.95 33.75
CA ILE A 499 -78.35 -17.12 32.63
C ILE A 499 -77.10 -16.31 33.02
N GLU A 500 -77.11 -15.64 34.17
CA GLU A 500 -75.98 -14.86 34.67
C GLU A 500 -74.74 -15.75 34.88
N SER A 501 -74.92 -16.97 35.40
CA SER A 501 -73.83 -17.94 35.53
C SER A 501 -73.29 -18.42 34.17
N LEU A 502 -74.15 -18.59 33.17
CA LEU A 502 -73.76 -18.98 31.81
C LEU A 502 -73.04 -17.85 31.09
N GLU A 503 -73.52 -16.62 31.19
CA GLU A 503 -72.89 -15.43 30.60
C GLU A 503 -71.51 -15.16 31.23
N THR A 504 -71.40 -15.29 32.56
CA THR A 504 -70.11 -15.15 33.25
C THR A 504 -69.11 -16.20 32.76
N LYS A 505 -69.53 -17.46 32.59
CA LYS A 505 -68.68 -18.54 32.07
C LYS A 505 -68.30 -18.34 30.60
N ILE A 506 -69.21 -17.84 29.77
CA ILE A 506 -68.94 -17.54 28.36
C ILE A 506 -67.88 -16.44 28.25
N GLU A 507 -68.01 -15.38 29.04
CA GLU A 507 -67.06 -14.27 29.04
C GLU A 507 -65.69 -14.71 29.59
N GLU A 508 -65.68 -15.53 30.65
CA GLU A 508 -64.46 -16.18 31.16
C GLU A 508 -63.77 -16.99 30.06
N TYR A 509 -64.51 -17.81 29.30
CA TYR A 509 -63.93 -18.65 28.25
C TYR A 509 -63.44 -17.82 27.05
N ARG A 510 -64.12 -16.73 26.70
CA ARG A 510 -63.66 -15.79 25.67
C ARG A 510 -62.37 -15.10 26.08
N ASN A 511 -62.27 -14.61 27.32
CA ASN A 511 -61.05 -14.01 27.84
C ASN A 511 -59.89 -15.01 27.84
N ASN A 512 -60.13 -16.25 28.27
CA ASN A 512 -59.13 -17.31 28.23
C ASN A 512 -58.66 -17.60 26.79
N LEU A 513 -59.57 -17.62 25.80
CA LEU A 513 -59.20 -17.78 24.39
C LEU A 513 -58.34 -16.64 23.85
N THR A 514 -58.66 -15.38 24.20
CA THR A 514 -57.86 -14.21 23.80
C THR A 514 -56.46 -14.28 24.39
N GLN A 515 -56.34 -14.59 25.69
CA GLN A 515 -55.04 -14.75 26.34
C GLN A 515 -54.22 -15.90 25.76
N ILE A 516 -54.87 -17.04 25.46
CA ILE A 516 -54.20 -18.17 24.79
C ILE A 516 -53.60 -17.75 23.45
N ASN A 517 -54.33 -16.98 22.63
CA ASN A 517 -53.82 -16.55 21.32
C ASN A 517 -52.60 -15.61 21.46
N ILE A 518 -52.66 -14.63 22.35
CA ILE A 518 -51.53 -13.70 22.61
C ILE A 518 -50.28 -14.50 22.99
N VAL A 519 -50.41 -15.42 23.93
CA VAL A 519 -49.29 -16.24 24.41
C VAL A 519 -48.75 -17.15 23.31
N ILE A 520 -49.61 -17.73 22.46
CA ILE A 520 -49.17 -18.54 21.31
C ILE A 520 -48.38 -17.70 20.31
N ASP A 521 -48.84 -16.50 19.96
CA ASP A 521 -48.16 -15.63 18.99
C ASP A 521 -46.79 -15.16 19.50
N GLU A 522 -46.71 -14.72 20.76
CA GLU A 522 -45.44 -14.36 21.42
C GLU A 522 -44.47 -15.55 21.48
N ALA A 523 -44.98 -16.74 21.84
CA ALA A 523 -44.17 -17.96 21.92
C ALA A 523 -43.64 -18.39 20.54
N ASN A 524 -44.42 -18.23 19.46
CA ASN A 524 -43.98 -18.51 18.09
C ASN A 524 -42.89 -17.54 17.63
N GLN A 525 -43.01 -16.24 17.94
CA GLN A 525 -41.95 -15.27 17.65
C GLN A 525 -40.65 -15.62 18.40
N LEU A 526 -40.76 -16.04 19.65
CA LEU A 526 -39.61 -16.48 20.44
C LEU A 526 -38.96 -17.74 19.85
N ILE A 527 -39.76 -18.73 19.42
CA ILE A 527 -39.26 -19.92 18.72
C ILE A 527 -38.48 -19.53 17.47
N ALA A 528 -39.01 -18.63 16.63
CA ALA A 528 -38.31 -18.19 15.42
C ALA A 528 -36.95 -17.52 15.70
N LYS A 529 -36.85 -16.75 16.80
CA LYS A 529 -35.56 -16.19 17.26
C LYS A 529 -34.59 -17.28 17.75
N LEU A 530 -35.11 -18.29 18.47
CA LEU A 530 -34.31 -19.43 18.92
C LEU A 530 -33.81 -20.27 17.73
N ASP A 531 -34.64 -20.46 16.69
CA ASP A 531 -34.25 -21.13 15.44
C ASP A 531 -33.07 -20.43 14.74
N LEU A 532 -33.13 -19.10 14.65
CA LEU A 532 -32.05 -18.31 14.07
C LEU A 532 -30.75 -18.44 14.88
N LEU A 533 -30.84 -18.37 16.20
CA LEU A 533 -29.70 -18.57 17.09
C LEU A 533 -29.09 -19.97 16.95
N GLU A 534 -29.93 -21.01 16.92
CA GLU A 534 -29.51 -22.40 16.71
C GLU A 534 -28.80 -22.58 15.36
N SER A 535 -29.25 -21.90 14.29
CA SER A 535 -28.60 -21.92 12.99
C SER A 535 -27.23 -21.24 13.01
N ASN A 536 -27.13 -20.05 13.59
CA ASN A 536 -25.87 -19.31 13.71
C ASN A 536 -24.83 -20.07 14.54
N VAL A 537 -25.26 -20.73 15.61
CA VAL A 537 -24.39 -21.58 16.42
C VAL A 537 -23.87 -22.77 15.60
N LYS A 538 -24.72 -23.44 14.81
CA LYS A 538 -24.27 -24.55 13.93
C LYS A 538 -23.25 -24.10 12.88
N GLU A 539 -23.47 -22.95 12.26
CA GLU A 539 -22.54 -22.39 11.27
C GLU A 539 -21.20 -22.04 11.94
N THR A 540 -21.25 -21.42 13.12
CA THR A 540 -20.05 -21.10 13.90
C THR A 540 -19.32 -22.38 14.34
N GLU A 541 -20.05 -23.43 14.71
CA GLU A 541 -19.48 -24.72 15.11
C GLU A 541 -18.76 -25.41 13.93
N LEU A 542 -19.31 -25.32 12.72
CA LEU A 542 -18.65 -25.78 11.49
C LEU A 542 -17.35 -25.01 11.24
N LEU A 543 -17.39 -23.67 11.31
CA LEU A 543 -16.20 -22.82 11.17
C LEU A 543 -15.14 -23.14 12.24
N LEU A 544 -15.57 -23.34 13.48
CA LEU A 544 -14.69 -23.71 14.60
C LEU A 544 -14.04 -25.08 14.36
N LYS A 545 -14.83 -26.09 13.93
CA LYS A 545 -14.31 -27.43 13.59
C LYS A 545 -13.29 -27.37 12.46
N ASP A 546 -13.57 -26.61 11.41
CA ASP A 546 -12.63 -26.42 10.30
C ASP A 546 -11.35 -25.71 10.76
N PHE A 547 -11.48 -24.71 11.64
CA PHE A 547 -10.34 -23.98 12.20
C PHE A 547 -9.48 -24.86 13.11
N ILE A 548 -10.09 -25.61 14.05
CA ILE A 548 -9.40 -26.56 14.93
C ILE A 548 -8.67 -27.62 14.11
N LYS A 549 -9.34 -28.20 13.10
CA LYS A 549 -8.74 -29.20 12.21
C LYS A 549 -7.58 -28.63 11.39
N LYS A 550 -7.73 -27.41 10.87
CA LYS A 550 -6.70 -26.75 10.05
C LYS A 550 -5.43 -26.44 10.85
N TYR A 551 -5.56 -26.04 12.11
CA TYR A 551 -4.43 -25.64 12.96
C TYR A 551 -4.04 -26.66 14.02
N SER A 552 -4.69 -27.83 14.06
CA SER A 552 -4.43 -28.92 15.03
C SER A 552 -4.42 -28.42 16.48
N LEU A 553 -5.38 -27.56 16.84
CA LEU A 553 -5.45 -26.99 18.17
C LEU A 553 -5.89 -28.05 19.17
N ASP A 554 -5.17 -28.18 20.29
CA ASP A 554 -5.52 -29.05 21.41
C ASP A 554 -6.60 -28.38 22.28
N VAL A 555 -7.79 -28.27 21.71
CA VAL A 555 -8.99 -27.73 22.36
C VAL A 555 -9.99 -28.85 22.50
N ASP A 556 -10.70 -28.87 23.62
CA ASP A 556 -11.77 -29.82 23.86
C ASP A 556 -12.77 -29.77 22.68
N GLU A 557 -12.92 -30.89 21.96
CA GLU A 557 -13.83 -31.04 20.82
C GLU A 557 -15.31 -30.97 21.22
N SER A 558 -15.60 -30.72 22.50
CA SER A 558 -16.92 -30.34 22.97
C SER A 558 -17.38 -29.10 22.20
N GLY A 559 -18.18 -29.32 21.15
CA GLY A 559 -18.75 -28.28 20.32
C GLY A 559 -19.55 -27.27 21.14
N ILE A 560 -20.05 -26.23 20.47
CA ILE A 560 -20.85 -25.21 21.13
C ILE A 560 -22.16 -25.84 21.59
N THR A 561 -22.29 -26.06 22.91
CA THR A 561 -23.51 -26.64 23.48
C THR A 561 -24.49 -25.52 23.77
N LEU A 562 -25.47 -25.34 22.87
CA LEU A 562 -26.62 -24.47 23.10
C LEU A 562 -27.80 -25.33 23.56
N VAL A 563 -28.25 -25.14 24.80
CA VAL A 563 -29.49 -25.75 25.31
C VAL A 563 -30.56 -24.67 25.29
N THR A 564 -31.59 -24.86 24.45
CA THR A 564 -32.74 -23.96 24.37
C THR A 564 -33.96 -24.61 25.02
N PRO A 565 -34.84 -23.83 25.68
CA PRO A 565 -36.11 -24.34 26.19
C PRO A 565 -37.16 -24.52 25.08
N LYS A 566 -36.76 -24.57 23.81
CA LYS A 566 -37.65 -24.56 22.63
C LYS A 566 -38.67 -25.69 22.66
N GLU A 567 -38.26 -26.91 22.96
CA GLU A 567 -39.17 -28.06 23.08
C GLU A 567 -40.19 -27.86 24.20
N THR A 568 -39.79 -27.23 25.31
CA THR A 568 -40.68 -26.91 26.43
C THR A 568 -41.72 -25.87 26.02
N ILE A 569 -41.30 -24.85 25.25
CA ILE A 569 -42.20 -23.83 24.71
C ILE A 569 -43.17 -24.44 23.68
N GLN A 570 -42.68 -25.32 22.80
CA GLN A 570 -43.52 -26.03 21.83
C GLN A 570 -44.56 -26.94 22.51
N GLN A 571 -44.17 -27.66 23.56
CA GLN A 571 -45.08 -28.44 24.40
C GLN A 571 -46.13 -27.54 25.07
N TYR A 572 -45.73 -26.36 25.53
CA TYR A 572 -46.65 -25.39 26.10
C TYR A 572 -47.64 -24.84 25.07
N ILE A 573 -47.19 -24.53 23.85
CA ILE A 573 -48.07 -24.15 22.72
C ILE A 573 -49.05 -25.28 22.38
N LEU A 574 -48.60 -26.54 22.33
CA LEU A 574 -49.46 -27.69 22.08
C LEU A 574 -50.54 -27.82 23.17
N LYS A 575 -50.16 -27.66 24.44
CA LYS A 575 -51.10 -27.65 25.55
C LYS A 575 -52.14 -26.54 25.41
N LEU A 576 -51.69 -25.30 25.19
CA LEU A 576 -52.58 -24.15 25.01
C LEU A 576 -53.48 -24.30 23.77
N SER A 577 -52.98 -24.92 22.70
CA SER A 577 -53.76 -25.21 21.49
C SER A 577 -54.85 -26.25 21.74
N ASN A 578 -54.58 -27.26 22.57
CA ASN A 578 -55.59 -28.21 23.02
C ASN A 578 -56.61 -27.54 23.94
N ASP A 579 -56.17 -26.71 24.89
CA ASP A 579 -57.05 -25.93 25.76
C ASP A 579 -57.95 -25.00 24.93
N LYS A 580 -57.40 -24.36 23.89
CA LYS A 580 -58.15 -23.55 22.92
C LYS A 580 -59.26 -24.35 22.26
N ILE A 581 -58.97 -25.57 21.78
CA ILE A 581 -59.98 -26.46 21.17
C ILE A 581 -61.05 -26.84 22.19
N VAL A 582 -60.68 -27.14 23.44
CA VAL A 582 -61.62 -27.48 24.52
C VAL A 582 -62.53 -26.31 24.86
N PHE A 583 -61.99 -25.10 25.01
CA PHE A 583 -62.77 -23.90 25.27
C PHE A 583 -63.68 -23.56 24.09
N GLN A 584 -63.20 -23.68 22.84
CA GLN A 584 -64.01 -23.47 21.63
C GLN A 584 -65.17 -24.48 21.54
N LYS A 585 -64.91 -25.77 21.79
CA LYS A 585 -65.95 -26.81 21.79
C LYS A 585 -66.96 -26.59 22.92
N SER A 586 -66.50 -26.14 24.09
CA SER A 586 -67.40 -25.85 25.23
C SER A 586 -68.25 -24.60 24.98
N LEU A 587 -67.74 -23.61 24.26
CA LEU A 587 -68.48 -22.41 23.84
C LEU A 587 -69.52 -22.72 22.76
N ASN A 588 -69.07 -23.34 21.65
CA ASN A 588 -69.86 -23.49 20.42
C ASN A 588 -70.60 -24.82 20.29
N GLY A 589 -70.31 -25.81 21.15
CA GLY A 589 -70.91 -27.14 21.08
C GLY A 589 -70.28 -28.05 20.03
N SER A 590 -71.00 -29.12 19.71
CA SER A 590 -70.69 -30.06 18.62
C SER A 590 -71.99 -30.55 17.98
N ASP A 591 -71.90 -31.27 16.86
CA ASP A 591 -73.09 -31.81 16.16
C ASP A 591 -74.01 -32.67 17.04
N THR A 592 -73.51 -33.17 18.17
CA THR A 592 -74.24 -34.05 19.11
C THR A 592 -74.49 -33.45 20.50
N GLU A 593 -73.89 -32.30 20.85
CA GLU A 593 -74.01 -31.68 22.19
C GLU A 593 -74.10 -30.15 22.12
N ASP A 594 -75.10 -29.58 22.81
CA ASP A 594 -75.26 -28.13 22.96
C ASP A 594 -74.06 -27.48 23.69
N GLY A 595 -73.49 -26.44 23.08
CA GLY A 595 -72.49 -25.56 23.68
C GLY A 595 -73.07 -24.65 24.76
N LEU A 596 -72.21 -23.89 25.44
CA LEU A 596 -72.64 -22.86 26.38
C LEU A 596 -73.47 -21.77 25.69
N LEU A 597 -73.16 -21.43 24.44
CA LEU A 597 -73.95 -20.48 23.64
C LEU A 597 -75.36 -21.02 23.36
N ASP A 598 -75.49 -22.29 22.95
CA ASP A 598 -76.80 -22.93 22.70
C ASP A 598 -77.62 -23.06 23.99
N LYS A 599 -76.97 -23.43 25.11
CA LYS A 599 -77.62 -23.50 26.44
C LYS A 599 -78.08 -22.14 26.92
N LEU A 600 -77.28 -21.10 26.70
CA LEU A 600 -77.66 -19.72 27.00
C LEU A 600 -78.87 -19.29 26.17
N GLU A 601 -78.89 -19.62 24.88
CA GLU A 601 -80.02 -19.32 23.99
C GLU A 601 -81.29 -20.05 24.44
N LYS A 602 -81.22 -21.35 24.75
CA LYS A 602 -82.34 -22.13 25.29
C LYS A 602 -82.85 -21.61 26.64
N GLU A 603 -81.98 -21.18 27.55
CA GLU A 603 -82.40 -20.57 28.82
C GLU A 603 -83.00 -19.17 28.60
N LYS A 604 -82.50 -18.39 27.64
CA LYS A 604 -83.10 -17.10 27.22
C LYS A 604 -84.48 -17.30 26.58
N GLU A 605 -84.69 -18.36 25.80
CA GLU A 605 -86.00 -18.74 25.24
C GLU A 605 -86.98 -19.23 26.33
N LYS A 606 -86.51 -20.00 27.31
CA LYS A 606 -87.31 -20.36 28.50
C LYS A 606 -87.68 -19.11 29.31
N LYS A 607 -86.76 -18.14 29.40
CA LYS A 607 -87.02 -16.84 30.07
C LYS A 607 -88.09 -16.05 29.33
N SER A 608 -87.96 -15.92 28.00
CA SER A 608 -88.89 -15.16 27.18
C SER A 608 -90.29 -15.79 27.15
N SER A 609 -90.38 -17.12 27.08
CA SER A 609 -91.64 -17.86 27.16
C SER A 609 -92.29 -17.75 28.54
N LEU A 610 -91.53 -17.85 29.64
CA LEU A 610 -92.05 -17.64 31.00
C LEU A 610 -92.59 -16.21 31.19
N ILE A 611 -91.83 -15.20 30.75
CA ILE A 611 -92.25 -13.79 30.80
C ILE A 611 -93.53 -13.54 29.99
N SER A 612 -93.74 -14.24 28.88
CA SER A 612 -94.93 -14.11 28.02
C SER A 612 -96.25 -14.49 28.74
N THR A 613 -96.20 -15.35 29.76
CA THR A 613 -97.36 -15.88 30.51
C THR A 613 -97.90 -14.98 31.63
N THR A 614 -97.28 -13.81 31.84
CA THR A 614 -97.52 -12.92 32.99
C THR A 614 -98.28 -11.62 32.66
N ASP A 615 -98.81 -10.98 33.70
CA ASP A 615 -99.53 -9.69 33.64
C ASP A 615 -98.64 -8.54 33.16
N SER A 616 -99.26 -7.48 32.62
CA SER A 616 -98.56 -6.34 32.01
C SER A 616 -97.53 -5.65 32.92
N GLU A 617 -97.76 -5.60 34.24
CA GLU A 617 -96.88 -4.91 35.20
C GLU A 617 -95.56 -5.67 35.43
N GLU A 618 -95.58 -7.01 35.50
CA GLU A 618 -94.38 -7.83 35.70
C GLU A 618 -93.51 -7.90 34.44
N LYS A 619 -94.14 -7.87 33.25
CA LYS A 619 -93.43 -7.73 31.97
C LYS A 619 -92.65 -6.42 31.88
N GLN A 620 -93.19 -5.33 32.42
CA GLN A 620 -92.51 -4.03 32.46
C GLN A 620 -91.30 -4.04 33.41
N TYR A 621 -91.41 -4.66 34.58
CA TYR A 621 -90.29 -4.77 35.54
C TYR A 621 -89.14 -5.65 35.03
N GLN A 622 -89.44 -6.79 34.39
CA GLN A 622 -88.41 -7.65 33.80
C GLN A 622 -87.72 -7.01 32.59
N LYS A 623 -88.48 -6.23 31.80
CA LYS A 623 -87.89 -5.42 30.72
C LYS A 623 -86.93 -4.37 31.29
N TYR A 624 -87.29 -3.68 32.36
CA TYR A 624 -86.39 -2.74 33.05
C TYR A 624 -85.07 -3.38 33.51
N LEU A 625 -85.10 -4.57 34.12
CA LEU A 625 -83.87 -5.26 34.55
C LEU A 625 -82.99 -5.68 33.37
N SER A 626 -83.61 -6.10 32.26
CA SER A 626 -82.88 -6.41 31.01
C SER A 626 -82.24 -5.16 30.41
N ASP A 627 -83.00 -4.06 30.35
CA ASP A 627 -82.52 -2.77 29.84
C ASP A 627 -81.37 -2.23 30.73
N LEU A 628 -81.39 -2.50 32.05
CA LEU A 628 -80.35 -2.09 33.00
C LEU A 628 -79.06 -2.91 32.85
N ASP A 629 -79.15 -4.23 32.67
CA ASP A 629 -77.99 -5.10 32.42
C ASP A 629 -77.33 -4.81 31.06
N GLU A 630 -78.13 -4.60 30.02
CA GLU A 630 -77.63 -4.18 28.70
C GLU A 630 -76.92 -2.82 28.80
N TRP A 631 -77.47 -1.90 29.59
CA TRP A 631 -76.84 -0.63 29.91
C TRP A 631 -75.50 -0.81 30.66
N GLU A 632 -75.40 -1.66 31.69
CA GLU A 632 -74.14 -1.88 32.41
C GLU A 632 -73.05 -2.54 31.55
N LYS A 633 -73.42 -3.47 30.66
CA LYS A 633 -72.49 -4.11 29.71
C LYS A 633 -71.90 -3.10 28.74
N GLN A 634 -72.74 -2.23 28.15
CA GLN A 634 -72.27 -1.14 27.27
C GLN A 634 -71.35 -0.16 28.02
N ARG A 635 -71.66 0.14 29.28
CA ARG A 635 -70.81 0.99 30.13
C ARG A 635 -69.40 0.43 30.34
N LYS A 636 -69.29 -0.88 30.60
CA LYS A 636 -67.98 -1.55 30.76
C LYS A 636 -67.16 -1.53 29.47
N LEU A 637 -67.80 -1.72 28.31
CA LEU A 637 -67.15 -1.65 27.00
C LEU A 637 -66.55 -0.25 26.71
N ILE A 638 -67.27 0.82 27.08
CA ILE A 638 -66.80 2.20 26.91
C ILE A 638 -65.56 2.50 27.80
N ILE A 639 -65.54 2.00 29.04
CA ILE A 639 -64.45 2.26 29.99
C ILE A 639 -63.19 1.45 29.64
N GLY A 640 -63.34 0.16 29.33
CA GLY A 640 -62.25 -0.74 28.92
C GLY A 640 -61.08 -0.85 29.90
N THR A 641 -59.89 -1.17 29.37
CA THR A 641 -58.63 -1.30 30.12
C THR A 641 -57.51 -0.49 29.45
N LYS A 642 -56.33 -0.39 30.08
CA LYS A 642 -55.18 0.35 29.54
C LYS A 642 -54.65 -0.17 28.20
N THR A 643 -54.92 -1.44 27.87
CA THR A 643 -54.40 -2.09 26.65
C THR A 643 -55.50 -2.38 25.63
N THR A 644 -56.77 -2.06 25.93
CA THR A 644 -57.88 -2.27 25.01
C THR A 644 -58.03 -1.03 24.14
N GLU A 645 -57.64 -1.12 22.87
CA GLU A 645 -57.77 -0.03 21.90
C GLU A 645 -59.22 0.49 21.83
N ASP A 646 -59.37 1.77 21.46
CA ASP A 646 -60.65 2.47 21.35
C ASP A 646 -61.47 2.61 22.65
N THR A 647 -60.85 2.42 23.82
CA THR A 647 -61.51 2.58 25.13
C THR A 647 -61.04 3.80 25.91
N LEU A 648 -61.86 4.27 26.87
CA LEU A 648 -61.56 5.47 27.65
C LEU A 648 -60.23 5.35 28.41
N THR A 649 -59.97 4.20 29.03
CA THR A 649 -58.78 3.98 29.86
C THR A 649 -57.51 3.89 29.01
N TYR A 650 -57.59 3.35 27.79
CA TYR A 650 -56.48 3.34 26.83
C TYR A 650 -56.10 4.77 26.40
N PHE A 651 -57.06 5.57 25.92
CA PHE A 651 -56.76 6.94 25.49
C PHE A 651 -56.28 7.83 26.65
N GLN A 652 -56.73 7.59 27.88
CA GLN A 652 -56.19 8.28 29.07
C GLN A 652 -54.70 7.96 29.29
N ASN A 653 -54.32 6.68 29.20
CA ASN A 653 -52.94 6.25 29.36
C ASN A 653 -52.05 6.76 28.22
N GLU A 654 -52.55 6.73 26.98
CA GLU A 654 -51.82 7.24 25.81
C GLU A 654 -51.63 8.77 25.89
N ALA A 655 -52.64 9.51 26.36
CA ALA A 655 -52.53 10.95 26.58
C ALA A 655 -51.46 11.29 27.64
N ASP A 656 -51.43 10.55 28.76
CA ASP A 656 -50.43 10.70 29.82
C ASP A 656 -49.02 10.42 29.31
N TYR A 657 -48.84 9.37 28.52
CA TYR A 657 -47.57 9.03 27.86
C TYR A 657 -47.08 10.16 26.92
N ILE A 658 -47.98 10.73 26.11
CA ILE A 658 -47.66 11.84 25.19
C ILE A 658 -47.24 13.11 25.95
N GLU A 659 -47.89 13.40 27.08
CA GLU A 659 -47.66 14.63 27.85
C GLU A 659 -46.40 14.54 28.72
N ASN A 660 -46.12 13.38 29.31
CA ASN A 660 -45.10 13.24 30.37
C ASN A 660 -43.84 12.46 29.96
N GLU A 661 -43.89 11.55 28.99
CA GLU A 661 -42.77 10.62 28.70
C GLU A 661 -42.19 10.73 27.29
N LEU A 662 -43.04 11.00 26.29
CA LEU A 662 -42.70 10.91 24.86
C LEU A 662 -41.48 11.75 24.45
N ASP A 663 -41.39 12.99 24.92
CA ASP A 663 -40.31 13.90 24.52
C ASP A 663 -38.95 13.43 25.05
N THR A 664 -38.90 12.92 26.28
CA THR A 664 -37.65 12.39 26.87
C THR A 664 -37.19 11.12 26.17
N ILE A 665 -38.12 10.22 25.84
CA ILE A 665 -37.81 8.99 25.11
C ILE A 665 -37.33 9.30 23.69
N TYR A 666 -37.95 10.28 23.02
CA TYR A 666 -37.57 10.70 21.68
C TYR A 666 -36.14 11.25 21.63
N GLU A 667 -35.80 12.21 22.49
CA GLU A 667 -34.44 12.78 22.55
C GLU A 667 -33.40 11.75 23.00
N GLY A 668 -33.74 10.86 23.93
CA GLY A 668 -32.88 9.74 24.33
C GLY A 668 -32.62 8.77 23.18
N THR A 669 -33.62 8.51 22.34
CA THR A 669 -33.50 7.64 21.16
C THR A 669 -32.66 8.29 20.06
N LYS A 670 -32.80 9.60 19.84
CA LYS A 670 -31.90 10.37 18.93
C LYS A 670 -30.45 10.30 19.40
N SER A 671 -30.21 10.55 20.69
CA SER A 671 -28.86 10.50 21.27
C SER A 671 -28.22 9.12 21.13
N ARG A 672 -29.00 8.05 21.34
CA ARG A 672 -28.55 6.67 21.14
C ARG A 672 -28.23 6.37 19.68
N ARG A 673 -28.98 6.94 18.72
CA ARG A 673 -28.66 6.82 17.29
C ARG A 673 -27.31 7.45 17.00
N ASP A 674 -27.07 8.67 17.48
CA ASP A 674 -25.82 9.39 17.26
C ASP A 674 -24.62 8.63 17.87
N GLU A 675 -24.79 8.03 19.05
CA GLU A 675 -23.79 7.14 19.65
C GLU A 675 -23.46 5.95 18.74
N LYS A 676 -24.47 5.30 18.15
CA LYS A 676 -24.26 4.20 17.19
C LYS A 676 -23.62 4.65 15.88
N ILE A 677 -23.95 5.85 15.39
CA ILE A 677 -23.28 6.44 14.24
C ILE A 677 -21.79 6.68 14.56
N ARG A 678 -21.44 7.14 15.77
CA ARG A 678 -20.04 7.30 16.21
C ARG A 678 -19.32 5.96 16.29
N GLU A 679 -19.95 4.92 16.85
CA GLU A 679 -19.38 3.56 16.87
C GLU A 679 -19.13 3.04 15.44
N LEU A 680 -20.06 3.28 14.51
CA LEU A 680 -19.92 2.88 13.11
C LEU A 680 -18.81 3.66 12.41
N TYR A 681 -18.74 4.97 12.65
CA TYR A 681 -17.68 5.82 12.12
C TYR A 681 -16.30 5.36 12.63
N LEU A 682 -16.18 5.01 13.92
CA LEU A 682 -14.95 4.46 14.48
C LEU A 682 -14.49 3.18 13.77
N GLN A 683 -15.43 2.33 13.33
CA GLN A 683 -15.07 1.17 12.50
C GLN A 683 -14.49 1.58 11.14
N LYS A 684 -15.01 2.64 10.50
CA LYS A 684 -14.40 3.22 9.29
C LYS A 684 -13.01 3.82 9.57
N SER A 685 -12.79 4.46 10.72
CA SER A 685 -11.45 4.92 11.13
C SER A 685 -10.49 3.76 11.41
N ASN A 686 -10.97 2.63 11.93
CA ASN A 686 -10.14 1.43 12.07
C ASN A 686 -9.74 0.88 10.69
N LEU A 687 -10.60 1.00 9.67
CA LEU A 687 -10.26 0.64 8.30
C LEU A 687 -9.13 1.52 7.75
N VAL A 688 -9.14 2.83 8.02
CA VAL A 688 -8.01 3.74 7.71
C VAL A 688 -6.70 3.22 8.32
N SER A 689 -6.75 2.75 9.57
CA SER A 689 -5.57 2.20 10.26
C SER A 689 -5.03 0.92 9.59
N VAL A 690 -5.90 0.07 9.02
CA VAL A 690 -5.50 -1.11 8.25
C VAL A 690 -4.72 -0.71 7.00
N TYR A 691 -5.16 0.32 6.28
CA TYR A 691 -4.39 0.87 5.16
C TYR A 691 -3.05 1.40 5.66
N HIS A 692 -3.00 2.21 6.71
CA HIS A 692 -1.72 2.75 7.20
C HIS A 692 -0.72 1.64 7.59
N GLU A 693 -1.17 0.54 8.22
CA GLU A 693 -0.35 -0.61 8.57
C GLU A 693 0.31 -1.26 7.33
N ILE A 694 -0.44 -1.41 6.23
CA ILE A 694 0.04 -2.06 5.01
C ILE A 694 1.09 -1.21 4.28
N TYR A 695 0.92 0.13 4.30
CA TYR A 695 1.71 1.05 3.47
C TYR A 695 2.89 1.68 4.22
N ALA A 696 2.86 1.73 5.56
CA ALA A 696 3.94 2.31 6.37
C ALA A 696 5.34 1.72 6.08
N PRO A 697 5.53 0.39 5.87
CA PRO A 697 6.85 -0.15 5.55
C PRO A 697 7.43 0.38 4.24
N VAL A 698 6.56 0.65 3.26
CA VAL A 698 6.93 1.21 1.96
C VAL A 698 7.36 2.66 2.12
N GLU A 699 6.59 3.45 2.87
CA GLU A 699 6.88 4.87 3.11
C GLU A 699 8.23 5.08 3.79
N ILE A 700 8.58 4.24 4.78
CA ILE A 700 9.87 4.28 5.47
C ILE A 700 11.04 4.04 4.50
N GLU A 701 10.90 3.07 3.59
CA GLU A 701 11.96 2.78 2.62
C GLU A 701 12.10 3.89 1.58
N ILE A 702 10.98 4.46 1.10
CA ILE A 702 11.02 5.64 0.21
C ILE A 702 11.75 6.79 0.90
N LYS A 703 11.40 7.12 2.16
CA LYS A 703 12.05 8.20 2.93
C LYS A 703 13.55 7.94 3.13
N LYS A 704 13.96 6.69 3.34
CA LYS A 704 15.37 6.31 3.48
C LYS A 704 16.15 6.50 2.17
N LEU A 705 15.55 6.17 1.03
CA LEU A 705 16.20 6.23 -0.28
C LEU A 705 16.27 7.65 -0.84
N LEU A 706 15.20 8.40 -0.67
CA LEU A 706 15.09 9.77 -1.17
C LEU A 706 15.64 10.79 -0.17
N GLY A 707 15.83 10.46 1.11
CA GLY A 707 16.35 11.39 2.12
C GLY A 707 15.39 12.55 2.41
N GLU A 708 15.92 13.69 2.86
CA GLU A 708 15.17 14.94 3.07
C GLU A 708 15.01 15.73 1.75
N LEU A 709 14.52 15.09 0.68
CA LEU A 709 14.13 15.85 -0.52
C LEU A 709 12.91 16.73 -0.21
N GLU A 710 12.79 17.87 -0.90
CA GLU A 710 11.76 18.90 -0.65
C GLU A 710 10.30 18.39 -0.78
N GLU A 711 10.07 17.25 -1.46
CA GLU A 711 8.75 16.65 -1.61
C GLU A 711 8.82 15.12 -1.44
N SER A 712 8.44 14.62 -0.27
CA SER A 712 8.28 13.19 0.01
C SER A 712 7.03 12.64 -0.67
N ILE A 713 7.12 11.38 -1.13
CA ILE A 713 5.94 10.58 -1.48
C ILE A 713 5.35 10.09 -0.16
N GLU A 714 4.09 10.43 0.07
CA GLU A 714 3.35 10.10 1.29
C GLU A 714 2.05 9.40 0.94
N PHE A 715 1.60 8.57 1.86
CA PHE A 715 0.38 7.80 1.68
C PHE A 715 -0.66 8.30 2.67
N ALA A 716 -1.78 8.77 2.15
CA ALA A 716 -2.91 9.23 2.94
C ALA A 716 -4.09 8.28 2.74
N ALA A 717 -4.61 7.75 3.85
CA ALA A 717 -5.88 7.07 3.87
C ALA A 717 -6.87 7.99 4.60
N GLU A 718 -7.92 8.42 3.91
CA GLU A 718 -8.87 9.41 4.41
C GLU A 718 -10.30 8.93 4.17
N ILE A 719 -11.21 9.31 5.08
CA ILE A 719 -12.64 9.05 4.90
C ILE A 719 -13.22 10.17 4.02
N GLN A 720 -13.76 9.80 2.86
CA GLN A 720 -14.34 10.76 1.90
C GLN A 720 -15.69 10.28 1.35
N LEU A 721 -16.40 11.18 0.69
CA LEU A 721 -17.61 10.86 -0.06
C LEU A 721 -17.26 9.92 -1.22
N GLU A 722 -17.75 8.68 -1.16
CA GLU A 722 -17.52 7.65 -2.18
C GLU A 722 -18.61 7.70 -3.25
N GLN A 723 -19.86 7.98 -2.83
CA GLN A 723 -21.01 7.98 -3.72
C GLN A 723 -21.17 9.35 -4.42
N SER A 724 -20.73 9.45 -5.68
CA SER A 724 -20.79 10.69 -6.47
C SER A 724 -22.20 11.23 -6.72
N ASP A 725 -23.21 10.34 -6.78
CA ASP A 725 -24.62 10.69 -7.02
C ASP A 725 -25.43 10.88 -5.72
N PHE A 726 -24.78 10.86 -4.56
CA PHE A 726 -25.44 10.91 -3.25
C PHE A 726 -26.44 12.07 -3.10
N ALA A 727 -26.08 13.27 -3.59
CA ALA A 727 -26.97 14.44 -3.52
C ALA A 727 -28.29 14.19 -4.26
N GLU A 728 -28.24 13.55 -5.43
CA GLU A 728 -29.41 13.23 -6.23
C GLU A 728 -30.23 12.11 -5.57
N THR A 729 -29.56 11.07 -5.05
CA THR A 729 -30.21 9.97 -4.33
C THR A 729 -30.96 10.48 -3.09
N ALA A 730 -30.30 11.26 -2.23
CA ALA A 730 -30.92 11.81 -1.01
C ALA A 730 -32.09 12.74 -1.34
N LEU A 731 -31.94 13.61 -2.35
CA LEU A 731 -32.98 14.54 -2.77
C LEU A 731 -34.14 13.85 -3.48
N SER A 732 -33.96 12.66 -4.05
CA SER A 732 -35.04 11.86 -4.64
C SER A 732 -36.02 11.33 -3.59
N LEU A 733 -35.56 11.14 -2.35
CA LEU A 733 -36.36 10.71 -1.20
C LEU A 733 -37.12 11.90 -0.56
N ILE A 734 -36.79 13.13 -0.94
CA ILE A 734 -37.39 14.36 -0.42
C ILE A 734 -38.32 14.98 -1.48
N ASN A 735 -39.57 15.22 -1.12
CA ASN A 735 -40.54 15.89 -1.95
C ASN A 735 -40.33 17.42 -1.95
N GLN A 736 -39.61 17.89 -2.95
CA GLN A 736 -39.18 19.28 -3.11
C GLN A 736 -40.30 20.27 -3.47
N LYS A 737 -41.57 19.83 -3.56
CA LYS A 737 -42.72 20.72 -3.81
C LYS A 737 -43.19 21.44 -2.54
N TYR A 738 -42.93 20.87 -1.36
CA TYR A 738 -43.36 21.42 -0.08
C TYR A 738 -42.42 22.54 0.38
N ALA A 739 -42.97 23.48 1.17
CA ALA A 739 -42.16 24.54 1.77
C ALA A 739 -41.23 23.98 2.87
N GLY A 740 -39.97 24.43 2.88
CA GLY A 740 -38.93 23.93 3.78
C GLY A 740 -37.52 24.18 3.21
N LEU A 741 -36.52 23.60 3.88
CA LEU A 741 -35.09 23.72 3.51
C LEU A 741 -34.79 23.30 2.04
N PHE A 742 -35.44 22.24 1.56
CA PHE A 742 -35.21 21.64 0.23
C PHE A 742 -36.36 21.91 -0.76
N LYS A 743 -36.95 23.10 -0.72
CA LYS A 743 -37.99 23.51 -1.68
C LYS A 743 -37.36 23.90 -3.02
N GLY A 744 -37.89 23.33 -4.12
CA GLY A 744 -37.44 23.64 -5.48
C GLY A 744 -36.24 22.80 -5.92
N LYS A 745 -36.26 22.26 -7.14
CA LYS A 745 -35.24 21.33 -7.64
C LYS A 745 -33.83 21.93 -7.61
N SER A 746 -33.67 23.11 -8.18
CA SER A 746 -32.37 23.76 -8.31
C SER A 746 -31.85 24.27 -6.97
N GLU A 747 -32.73 24.87 -6.15
CA GLU A 747 -32.37 25.37 -4.83
C GLU A 747 -31.99 24.23 -3.87
N ALA A 748 -32.74 23.13 -3.87
CA ALA A 748 -32.44 21.96 -3.05
C ALA A 748 -31.10 21.32 -3.41
N TYR A 749 -30.82 21.15 -4.71
CA TYR A 749 -29.54 20.62 -5.18
C TYR A 749 -28.36 21.52 -4.79
N ASN A 750 -28.48 22.83 -4.99
CA ASN A 750 -27.46 23.78 -4.56
C ASN A 750 -27.26 23.76 -3.04
N LYS A 751 -28.35 23.64 -2.26
CA LYS A 751 -28.27 23.58 -0.80
C LYS A 751 -27.59 22.29 -0.35
N MET A 752 -27.96 21.14 -0.89
CA MET A 752 -27.32 19.86 -0.59
C MET A 752 -25.82 19.88 -0.91
N ASN A 753 -25.43 20.40 -2.07
CA ASN A 753 -24.02 20.56 -2.42
C ASN A 753 -23.28 21.54 -1.50
N GLN A 754 -23.94 22.59 -1.02
CA GLN A 754 -23.37 23.47 -0.01
C GLN A 754 -23.11 22.72 1.30
N LEU A 755 -24.04 21.85 1.73
CA LEU A 755 -23.88 20.99 2.89
C LEU A 755 -22.69 20.04 2.71
N LEU A 756 -22.64 19.31 1.60
CA LEU A 756 -21.55 18.37 1.30
C LEU A 756 -20.17 19.04 1.28
N ARG A 757 -20.06 20.24 0.69
CA ARG A 757 -18.79 20.98 0.61
C ARG A 757 -18.28 21.51 1.94
N ARG A 758 -19.15 21.73 2.93
CA ARG A 758 -18.73 22.17 4.27
C ARG A 758 -18.43 21.01 5.22
N THR A 759 -18.76 19.78 4.81
CA THR A 759 -18.59 18.59 5.65
C THR A 759 -17.16 18.08 5.51
N GLU A 760 -16.47 17.99 6.64
CA GLU A 760 -15.18 17.30 6.74
C GLU A 760 -15.46 15.83 7.06
N PHE A 761 -15.45 14.97 6.04
CA PHE A 761 -15.81 13.55 6.19
C PHE A 761 -14.83 12.76 7.07
N ASP A 762 -13.61 13.27 7.28
CA ASP A 762 -12.62 12.74 8.21
C ASP A 762 -12.84 13.19 9.67
N ASN A 763 -13.93 13.91 9.94
CA ASN A 763 -14.34 14.31 11.28
C ASN A 763 -15.76 13.81 11.61
N VAL A 764 -15.86 12.92 12.61
CA VAL A 764 -17.14 12.34 13.06
C VAL A 764 -18.18 13.38 13.46
N ASP A 765 -17.77 14.48 14.10
CA ASP A 765 -18.70 15.54 14.52
C ASP A 765 -19.25 16.29 13.30
N SER A 766 -18.41 16.57 12.31
CA SER A 766 -18.83 17.21 11.06
C SER A 766 -19.81 16.34 10.26
N VAL A 767 -19.61 15.02 10.26
CA VAL A 767 -20.54 14.06 9.61
C VAL A 767 -21.89 14.01 10.33
N ILE A 768 -21.90 14.01 11.67
CA ILE A 768 -23.14 14.04 12.44
C ILE A 768 -23.89 15.36 12.24
N ASP A 769 -23.17 16.48 12.27
CA ASP A 769 -23.74 17.81 11.98
C ASP A 769 -24.41 17.82 10.60
N PHE A 770 -23.73 17.26 9.58
CA PHE A 770 -24.30 17.10 8.24
C PHE A 770 -25.59 16.28 8.23
N ILE A 771 -25.62 15.13 8.93
CA ILE A 771 -26.83 14.30 9.04
C ILE A 771 -27.95 15.10 9.69
N HIS A 772 -27.68 15.79 10.79
CA HIS A 772 -28.67 16.63 11.48
C HIS A 772 -29.19 17.74 10.57
N ASP A 773 -28.32 18.43 9.84
CA ASP A 773 -28.68 19.48 8.90
C ASP A 773 -29.63 19.00 7.79
N VAL A 774 -29.42 17.78 7.27
CA VAL A 774 -30.33 17.19 6.29
C VAL A 774 -31.65 16.77 6.95
N LEU A 775 -31.60 16.19 8.14
CA LEU A 775 -32.77 15.74 8.90
C LEU A 775 -33.67 16.87 9.41
N VAL A 776 -33.21 18.13 9.38
CA VAL A 776 -34.05 19.31 9.59
C VAL A 776 -35.31 19.29 8.73
N VAL A 777 -35.29 18.69 7.53
CA VAL A 777 -36.48 18.54 6.66
C VAL A 777 -37.64 17.79 7.32
N VAL A 778 -37.34 16.94 8.31
CA VAL A 778 -38.32 16.22 9.13
C VAL A 778 -38.60 17.00 10.41
N ASP A 779 -37.56 17.46 11.10
CA ASP A 779 -37.69 18.11 12.42
C ASP A 779 -38.36 19.50 12.36
N GLU A 780 -38.28 20.21 11.22
CA GLU A 780 -38.87 21.55 11.06
C GLU A 780 -40.42 21.54 11.07
N ASP A 781 -41.03 20.42 10.66
CA ASP A 781 -42.48 20.26 10.54
C ASP A 781 -42.85 18.77 10.57
N LEU A 782 -42.97 18.23 11.78
CA LEU A 782 -43.34 16.83 12.01
C LEU A 782 -44.71 16.49 11.39
N ASP A 783 -45.66 17.42 11.37
CA ASP A 783 -47.02 17.20 10.84
C ASP A 783 -47.04 16.97 9.32
N ASN A 784 -46.15 17.62 8.56
CA ASN A 784 -46.01 17.38 7.13
C ASN A 784 -44.79 16.52 6.78
N SER A 785 -44.04 16.03 7.76
CA SER A 785 -42.82 15.25 7.54
C SER A 785 -43.04 14.04 6.62
N THR A 786 -44.16 13.30 6.75
CA THR A 786 -44.50 12.16 5.87
C THR A 786 -44.85 12.58 4.43
N LYS A 787 -45.32 13.82 4.22
CA LYS A 787 -45.54 14.36 2.86
C LYS A 787 -44.25 14.87 2.23
N LYS A 788 -43.39 15.47 3.06
CA LYS A 788 -42.06 15.96 2.68
C LYS A 788 -41.10 14.81 2.42
N VAL A 789 -41.16 13.74 3.20
CA VAL A 789 -40.32 12.54 3.08
C VAL A 789 -41.25 11.32 3.13
N PRO A 790 -41.75 10.86 1.97
CA PRO A 790 -42.68 9.72 1.89
C PRO A 790 -42.10 8.43 2.46
N ASP A 791 -40.79 8.20 2.25
CA ASP A 791 -40.06 7.06 2.78
C ASP A 791 -38.97 7.53 3.75
N LYS A 792 -39.37 7.82 4.99
CA LYS A 792 -38.44 8.23 6.06
C LYS A 792 -37.39 7.17 6.35
N LYS A 793 -37.76 5.90 6.28
CA LYS A 793 -36.87 4.77 6.56
C LYS A 793 -35.71 4.75 5.57
N ALA A 794 -36.01 4.87 4.28
CA ALA A 794 -34.98 4.95 3.26
C ALA A 794 -34.04 6.15 3.48
N LEU A 795 -34.58 7.34 3.79
CA LEU A 795 -33.75 8.52 4.04
C LEU A 795 -32.87 8.36 5.28
N TYR A 796 -33.42 7.84 6.38
CA TYR A 796 -32.68 7.67 7.63
C TYR A 796 -31.57 6.64 7.49
N ASN A 797 -31.84 5.53 6.80
CA ASN A 797 -30.83 4.51 6.56
C ASN A 797 -29.74 5.03 5.62
N LEU A 798 -30.10 5.75 4.55
CA LEU A 798 -29.13 6.37 3.64
C LEU A 798 -28.16 7.29 4.39
N LEU A 799 -28.67 8.12 5.31
CA LEU A 799 -27.85 9.07 6.07
C LEU A 799 -27.10 8.45 7.24
N CYS A 800 -27.72 7.54 8.00
CA CYS A 800 -27.18 7.07 9.28
C CYS A 800 -26.32 5.81 9.15
N CYS A 801 -26.48 5.01 8.09
CA CYS A 801 -25.64 3.83 7.85
C CYS A 801 -24.29 4.17 7.21
N LEU A 802 -24.06 5.45 6.83
CA LEU A 802 -22.78 5.94 6.33
C LEU A 802 -22.24 5.17 5.10
N ASP A 803 -23.09 4.52 4.32
CA ASP A 803 -22.67 3.75 3.13
C ASP A 803 -22.19 4.65 1.99
N TYR A 804 -22.52 5.95 2.03
CA TYR A 804 -22.10 6.95 1.04
C TYR A 804 -20.68 7.48 1.27
N ILE A 805 -20.07 7.20 2.43
CA ILE A 805 -18.67 7.52 2.71
C ILE A 805 -17.82 6.25 2.69
N GLY A 806 -16.65 6.35 2.10
CA GLY A 806 -15.68 5.26 1.97
C GLY A 806 -14.32 5.68 2.50
N VAL A 807 -13.46 4.70 2.75
CA VAL A 807 -12.04 4.96 2.96
C VAL A 807 -11.39 4.96 1.60
N SER A 808 -10.85 6.11 1.20
CA SER A 808 -10.03 6.20 -0.01
C SER A 808 -8.59 6.21 0.37
N PHE A 809 -7.82 5.43 -0.38
CA PHE A 809 -6.38 5.48 -0.34
C PHE A 809 -5.90 6.42 -1.44
N LYS A 810 -5.07 7.41 -1.09
CA LYS A 810 -4.48 8.34 -2.04
C LYS A 810 -2.98 8.43 -1.80
N LEU A 811 -2.23 8.31 -2.89
CA LEU A 811 -0.82 8.65 -2.91
C LEU A 811 -0.71 10.16 -3.11
N LYS A 812 0.03 10.82 -2.22
CA LYS A 812 0.33 12.24 -2.25
C LYS A 812 1.82 12.47 -2.47
N MET A 813 2.14 13.59 -3.09
CA MET A 813 3.52 14.04 -3.23
C MET A 813 3.60 15.45 -2.66
N GLY A 814 4.17 15.56 -1.46
CA GLY A 814 3.91 16.69 -0.57
C GLY A 814 2.41 16.78 -0.24
N GLU A 815 1.82 17.95 -0.42
CA GLU A 815 0.39 18.22 -0.15
C GLU A 815 -0.55 17.91 -1.34
N ARG A 816 0.00 17.45 -2.48
CA ARG A 816 -0.74 17.30 -3.74
C ARG A 816 -1.20 15.87 -3.97
N ASP A 817 -2.46 15.71 -4.35
CA ASP A 817 -3.03 14.41 -4.75
C ASP A 817 -2.48 13.96 -6.11
N LEU A 818 -2.49 12.64 -6.37
CA LEU A 818 -2.09 12.04 -7.65
C LEU A 818 -2.72 12.70 -8.89
N GLU A 819 -4.00 13.10 -8.79
CA GLU A 819 -4.75 13.76 -9.86
C GLU A 819 -4.22 15.17 -10.17
N GLU A 820 -3.59 15.82 -9.19
CA GLU A 820 -3.00 17.16 -9.31
C GLU A 820 -1.56 17.11 -9.83
N LEU A 821 -0.94 15.93 -9.84
CA LEU A 821 0.41 15.73 -10.35
C LEU A 821 0.44 15.82 -11.88
N SER A 822 1.47 16.47 -12.40
CA SER A 822 1.77 16.45 -13.83
C SER A 822 2.12 15.02 -14.28
N PRO A 823 1.93 14.68 -15.57
CA PRO A 823 2.36 13.38 -16.11
C PRO A 823 3.84 13.06 -15.83
N GLY A 824 4.70 14.07 -15.79
CA GLY A 824 6.11 13.93 -15.39
C GLY A 824 6.26 13.50 -13.93
N GLU A 825 5.59 14.18 -12.99
CA GLU A 825 5.64 13.81 -11.57
C GLU A 825 5.11 12.40 -11.32
N ARG A 826 4.03 12.01 -12.00
CA ARG A 826 3.51 10.63 -11.97
C ARG A 826 4.54 9.62 -12.50
N GLY A 827 5.26 9.97 -13.56
CA GLY A 827 6.37 9.18 -14.10
C GLY A 827 7.47 8.95 -13.07
N ILE A 828 7.84 9.98 -12.30
CA ILE A 828 8.83 9.84 -11.21
C ILE A 828 8.31 8.84 -10.17
N VAL A 829 7.07 9.01 -9.71
CA VAL A 829 6.46 8.11 -8.73
C VAL A 829 6.53 6.67 -9.27
N LEU A 830 6.01 6.40 -10.46
CA LEU A 830 6.04 5.05 -11.06
C LEU A 830 7.45 4.44 -11.10
N LEU A 831 8.45 5.22 -11.53
CA LEU A 831 9.84 4.77 -11.63
C LEU A 831 10.45 4.50 -10.26
N VAL A 832 10.16 5.32 -9.24
CA VAL A 832 10.57 5.07 -7.86
C VAL A 832 10.04 3.72 -7.39
N PHE A 833 8.75 3.41 -7.60
CA PHE A 833 8.20 2.12 -7.22
C PHE A 833 8.92 0.94 -7.92
N TYR A 834 9.19 1.03 -9.22
CA TYR A 834 9.86 -0.04 -9.95
C TYR A 834 11.36 -0.22 -9.64
N LEU A 835 12.07 0.87 -9.36
CA LEU A 835 13.52 0.85 -9.12
C LEU A 835 13.86 0.62 -7.65
N ALA A 836 13.14 1.28 -6.74
CA ALA A 836 13.47 1.27 -5.32
C ALA A 836 12.73 0.18 -4.52
N LEU A 837 11.46 -0.08 -4.86
CA LEU A 837 10.58 -0.90 -4.02
C LEU A 837 10.32 -2.31 -4.55
N SER A 838 10.52 -2.54 -5.85
CA SER A 838 10.36 -3.88 -6.42
C SER A 838 11.37 -4.87 -5.81
N GLN A 839 10.87 -5.93 -5.16
CA GLN A 839 11.69 -7.02 -4.62
C GLN A 839 12.09 -8.06 -5.70
N ASN A 840 11.76 -7.79 -6.96
CA ASN A 840 12.11 -8.68 -8.06
C ASN A 840 13.58 -8.50 -8.46
N ASN A 841 14.32 -9.61 -8.51
CA ASN A 841 15.74 -9.62 -8.88
C ASN A 841 15.98 -9.83 -10.38
N ILE A 842 14.92 -9.88 -11.20
CA ILE A 842 15.01 -9.96 -12.67
C ILE A 842 15.51 -8.61 -13.25
N PRO A 843 16.13 -8.60 -14.43
CA PRO A 843 16.59 -7.35 -15.06
C PRO A 843 15.45 -6.34 -15.27
N ILE A 844 15.75 -5.04 -15.20
CA ILE A 844 14.88 -3.98 -15.74
C ILE A 844 15.46 -3.43 -17.03
N ILE A 845 14.58 -3.14 -17.97
CA ILE A 845 14.83 -2.34 -19.15
C ILE A 845 13.88 -1.14 -19.10
N ILE A 846 14.41 0.07 -19.17
CA ILE A 846 13.62 1.31 -19.15
C ILE A 846 13.97 2.15 -20.38
N ASP A 847 12.99 2.43 -21.24
CA ASP A 847 13.21 3.20 -22.46
C ASP A 847 12.83 4.67 -22.26
N GLN A 848 13.82 5.56 -22.27
CA GLN A 848 13.70 7.02 -22.19
C GLN A 848 12.79 7.51 -21.03
N PRO A 849 13.07 7.15 -19.76
CA PRO A 849 12.26 7.58 -18.63
C PRO A 849 12.26 9.11 -18.43
N GLU A 850 13.23 9.83 -19.00
CA GLU A 850 13.39 11.28 -18.83
C GLU A 850 12.53 12.17 -19.73
N ASP A 851 11.89 11.64 -20.78
CA ASP A 851 11.33 12.48 -21.87
C ASP A 851 10.28 13.50 -21.37
N ASN A 852 9.59 13.21 -20.25
CA ASN A 852 8.62 14.08 -19.60
C ASN A 852 9.08 14.65 -18.25
N LEU A 853 10.37 14.51 -17.92
CA LEU A 853 10.95 14.89 -16.63
C LEU A 853 11.92 16.07 -16.77
N ASP A 854 11.92 16.97 -15.80
CA ASP A 854 12.94 18.02 -15.72
C ASP A 854 14.27 17.46 -15.17
N ASN A 855 15.39 18.07 -15.56
CA ASN A 855 16.73 17.59 -15.18
C ASN A 855 17.00 17.63 -13.66
N GLN A 856 16.36 18.55 -12.93
CA GLN A 856 16.53 18.64 -11.48
C GLN A 856 15.85 17.46 -10.81
N SER A 857 14.64 17.09 -11.22
CA SER A 857 13.93 15.91 -10.73
C SER A 857 14.66 14.62 -11.09
N VAL A 858 15.20 14.50 -12.31
CA VAL A 858 16.01 13.34 -12.71
C VAL A 858 17.21 13.17 -11.77
N TYR A 859 17.96 14.25 -11.52
CA TYR A 859 19.14 14.18 -10.66
C TYR A 859 18.79 13.92 -9.19
N SER A 860 17.80 14.62 -8.64
CA SER A 860 17.48 14.57 -7.21
C SER A 860 16.68 13.34 -6.81
N LYS A 861 15.77 12.84 -7.66
CA LYS A 861 14.84 11.75 -7.33
C LYS A 861 15.20 10.43 -8.02
N LEU A 862 15.57 10.46 -9.31
CA LEU A 862 15.76 9.22 -10.08
C LEU A 862 17.18 8.62 -9.94
N VAL A 863 18.23 9.44 -9.91
CA VAL A 863 19.63 8.96 -9.76
C VAL A 863 19.80 8.11 -8.49
N PRO A 864 19.35 8.52 -7.29
CA PRO A 864 19.47 7.68 -6.09
C PRO A 864 18.77 6.32 -6.25
N CYS A 865 17.57 6.30 -6.85
CA CYS A 865 16.83 5.07 -7.11
C CYS A 865 17.56 4.14 -8.09
N ILE A 866 18.15 4.67 -9.16
CA ILE A 866 18.93 3.87 -10.12
C ILE A 866 20.18 3.30 -9.45
N CYS A 867 20.91 4.11 -8.68
CA CYS A 867 22.11 3.68 -7.96
C CYS A 867 21.82 2.56 -6.95
N GLU A 868 20.67 2.59 -6.28
CA GLU A 868 20.27 1.52 -5.37
C GLU A 868 19.73 0.29 -6.12
N ALA A 869 19.02 0.49 -7.23
CA ALA A 869 18.53 -0.60 -8.08
C ALA A 869 19.69 -1.42 -8.68
N LYS A 870 20.75 -0.77 -9.20
CA LYS A 870 21.90 -1.46 -9.83
C LYS A 870 22.70 -2.33 -8.86
N LYS A 871 22.57 -2.11 -7.54
CA LYS A 871 23.15 -2.96 -6.49
C LYS A 871 22.37 -4.27 -6.32
N LYS A 872 21.06 -4.24 -6.56
CA LYS A 872 20.12 -5.36 -6.31
C LYS A 872 19.81 -6.18 -7.57
N ARG A 873 19.82 -5.57 -8.75
CA ARG A 873 19.51 -6.23 -10.04
C ARG A 873 20.22 -5.55 -11.23
N GLN A 874 20.21 -6.22 -12.38
CA GLN A 874 20.72 -5.61 -13.62
C GLN A 874 19.75 -4.54 -14.12
N VAL A 875 20.29 -3.37 -14.47
CA VAL A 875 19.51 -2.21 -14.90
C VAL A 875 19.98 -1.78 -16.29
N ILE A 876 19.08 -1.74 -17.26
CA ILE A 876 19.37 -1.30 -18.63
C ILE A 876 18.49 -0.10 -18.91
N ILE A 877 19.08 1.07 -19.14
CA ILE A 877 18.32 2.31 -19.37
C ILE A 877 18.74 2.92 -20.70
N VAL A 878 17.76 3.16 -21.56
CA VAL A 878 17.95 3.99 -22.74
C VAL A 878 17.79 5.44 -22.32
N SER A 879 18.79 6.27 -22.61
CA SER A 879 18.72 7.68 -22.25
C SER A 879 19.48 8.58 -23.22
N HIS A 880 19.06 9.84 -23.24
CA HIS A 880 19.80 10.96 -23.81
C HIS A 880 20.14 12.02 -22.75
N ASN A 881 19.93 11.70 -21.46
CA ASN A 881 20.21 12.57 -20.33
C ASN A 881 21.54 12.23 -19.66
N PRO A 882 22.49 13.18 -19.52
CA PRO A 882 23.76 12.94 -18.84
C PRO A 882 23.60 12.52 -17.37
N ASN A 883 22.52 12.91 -16.68
CA ASN A 883 22.30 12.51 -15.29
C ASN A 883 22.07 10.99 -15.14
N ILE A 884 21.42 10.36 -16.11
CA ILE A 884 21.14 8.92 -16.06
C ILE A 884 22.39 8.09 -16.37
N ALA A 885 23.22 8.54 -17.31
CA ALA A 885 24.44 7.80 -17.68
C ALA A 885 25.63 8.12 -16.76
N ILE A 886 25.88 9.41 -16.49
CA ILE A 886 27.10 9.90 -15.86
C ILE A 886 26.91 10.08 -14.36
N ALA A 887 25.84 10.73 -13.91
CA ALA A 887 25.63 10.91 -12.46
C ALA A 887 25.31 9.58 -11.75
N CYS A 888 24.73 8.60 -12.45
CA CYS A 888 24.56 7.24 -11.92
C CYS A 888 25.83 6.37 -11.98
N ASP A 889 26.94 6.87 -12.54
CA ASP A 889 28.18 6.12 -12.81
C ASP A 889 27.91 4.76 -13.44
N ALA A 890 27.33 4.80 -14.64
CA ALA A 890 27.00 3.59 -15.39
C ALA A 890 28.26 2.74 -15.63
N GLU A 891 28.16 1.45 -15.29
CA GLU A 891 29.27 0.53 -15.51
C GLU A 891 29.55 0.34 -17.00
N GLN A 892 28.51 0.33 -17.84
CA GLN A 892 28.64 0.20 -19.28
C GLN A 892 27.83 1.28 -20.00
N ILE A 893 28.48 1.96 -20.94
CA ILE A 893 27.81 2.79 -21.94
C ILE A 893 27.77 2.01 -23.25
N VAL A 894 26.58 1.95 -23.87
CA VAL A 894 26.38 1.42 -25.22
C VAL A 894 25.98 2.59 -26.12
N TYR A 895 26.90 3.03 -26.96
CA TYR A 895 26.64 4.03 -27.98
C TYR A 895 26.01 3.38 -29.22
N CYS A 896 24.83 3.86 -29.59
CA CYS A 896 24.07 3.41 -30.74
C CYS A 896 24.24 4.38 -31.91
N HIS A 897 24.59 3.84 -33.07
CA HIS A 897 24.77 4.60 -34.31
C HIS A 897 23.97 3.97 -35.45
N MET A 898 23.31 4.81 -36.25
CA MET A 898 22.64 4.37 -37.47
C MET A 898 23.29 5.04 -38.68
N ASP A 899 23.88 4.22 -39.56
CA ASP A 899 24.31 4.68 -40.87
C ASP A 899 23.10 4.71 -41.81
N LYS A 900 22.70 5.92 -42.18
CA LYS A 900 21.53 6.17 -43.04
C LYS A 900 21.74 5.71 -44.49
N ASN A 901 22.99 5.52 -44.93
CA ASN A 901 23.28 5.09 -46.30
C ASN A 901 23.10 3.58 -46.44
N THR A 902 23.62 2.82 -45.47
CA THR A 902 23.60 1.35 -45.45
C THR A 902 22.37 0.79 -44.72
N HIS A 903 21.64 1.63 -43.96
CA HIS A 903 20.54 1.24 -43.07
C HIS A 903 20.98 0.33 -41.92
N THR A 904 22.28 0.31 -41.61
CA THR A 904 22.87 -0.54 -40.56
C THR A 904 22.89 0.20 -39.23
N ILE A 905 22.44 -0.50 -38.18
CA ILE A 905 22.55 -0.06 -36.80
C ILE A 905 23.74 -0.80 -36.16
N THR A 906 24.67 -0.03 -35.60
CA THR A 906 25.86 -0.56 -34.92
C THR A 906 25.92 -0.09 -33.48
N TYR A 907 26.57 -0.90 -32.64
CA TYR A 907 26.72 -0.66 -31.22
C TYR A 907 28.20 -0.66 -30.85
N GLU A 908 28.64 0.39 -30.17
CA GLU A 908 29.97 0.47 -29.58
C GLU A 908 29.82 0.60 -28.07
N ALA A 909 30.54 -0.23 -27.31
CA ALA A 909 30.33 -0.32 -25.87
C ALA A 909 31.65 -0.28 -25.08
N GLY A 910 31.57 0.24 -23.86
CA GLY A 910 32.69 0.26 -22.92
C GLY A 910 32.40 1.11 -21.69
N ALA A 911 33.43 1.32 -20.88
CA ALA A 911 33.33 2.09 -19.63
C ALA A 911 33.36 3.60 -19.90
N ILE A 912 32.88 4.40 -18.96
CA ILE A 912 32.90 5.88 -19.06
C ILE A 912 34.34 6.42 -19.19
N GLU A 913 35.32 5.76 -18.59
CA GLU A 913 36.74 6.12 -18.71
C GLU A 913 37.38 5.77 -20.05
N ASN A 914 36.74 4.94 -20.89
CA ASN A 914 37.30 4.62 -22.21
C ASN A 914 37.28 5.89 -23.10
N SER A 915 38.41 6.20 -23.74
CA SER A 915 38.58 7.44 -24.50
C SER A 915 37.60 7.59 -25.68
N ILE A 916 37.26 6.49 -26.36
CA ILE A 916 36.33 6.49 -27.49
C ILE A 916 34.90 6.70 -26.98
N VAL A 917 34.49 5.92 -25.98
CA VAL A 917 33.17 6.04 -25.34
C VAL A 917 32.97 7.41 -24.71
N LYS A 918 33.99 7.96 -24.03
CA LYS A 918 33.99 9.31 -23.46
C LYS A 918 33.74 10.37 -24.54
N GLY A 919 34.31 10.20 -25.74
CA GLY A 919 34.04 11.05 -26.90
C GLY A 919 32.55 11.00 -27.29
N HIS A 920 32.00 9.80 -27.47
CA HIS A 920 30.59 9.60 -27.81
C HIS A 920 29.64 10.18 -26.76
N VAL A 921 29.94 9.99 -25.48
CA VAL A 921 29.19 10.56 -24.35
C VAL A 921 29.11 12.09 -24.47
N VAL A 922 30.24 12.75 -24.68
CA VAL A 922 30.29 14.22 -24.80
C VAL A 922 29.54 14.70 -26.03
N ASP A 923 29.68 14.00 -27.16
CA ASP A 923 29.03 14.40 -28.41
C ASP A 923 27.51 14.23 -28.37
N VAL A 924 27.01 13.17 -27.71
CA VAL A 924 25.57 12.87 -27.62
C VAL A 924 24.89 13.61 -26.48
N LEU A 925 25.43 13.53 -25.25
CA LEU A 925 24.74 13.99 -24.04
C LEU A 925 25.01 15.47 -23.76
N GLU A 926 26.17 15.99 -24.15
CA GLU A 926 26.59 17.38 -23.85
C GLU A 926 26.63 18.30 -25.09
N GLY A 927 26.28 17.78 -26.26
CA GLY A 927 26.24 18.55 -27.51
C GLY A 927 27.61 19.00 -27.99
N THR A 928 28.65 18.17 -27.78
CA THR A 928 30.08 18.35 -28.11
C THR A 928 30.91 19.17 -27.10
N MET A 929 32.21 18.86 -27.04
CA MET A 929 33.16 19.50 -26.12
C MET A 929 33.23 21.05 -26.26
N PRO A 930 33.21 21.64 -27.47
CA PRO A 930 33.16 23.11 -27.60
C PRO A 930 31.90 23.73 -26.98
N ALA A 931 30.74 23.09 -27.12
CA ALA A 931 29.49 23.60 -26.57
C ALA A 931 29.46 23.48 -25.04
N PHE A 932 29.93 22.35 -24.50
CA PHE A 932 30.10 22.16 -23.06
C PHE A 932 31.03 23.22 -22.46
N ASN A 933 32.23 23.39 -23.02
CA ASN A 933 33.20 24.39 -22.55
C ASN A 933 32.67 25.82 -22.63
N LEU A 934 31.87 26.15 -23.66
CA LEU A 934 31.23 27.46 -23.76
C LEU A 934 30.21 27.69 -22.64
N ARG A 935 29.37 26.68 -22.33
CA ARG A 935 28.43 26.72 -21.21
C ARG A 935 29.17 26.84 -19.88
N GLN A 936 30.17 25.99 -19.65
CA GLN A 936 31.01 26.02 -18.47
C GLN A 936 31.61 27.43 -18.26
N ARG A 937 32.29 27.98 -19.27
CA ARG A 937 32.89 29.33 -19.20
C ARG A 937 31.88 30.44 -18.87
N LYS A 938 30.62 30.33 -19.33
CA LYS A 938 29.56 31.28 -18.98
C LYS A 938 29.06 31.12 -17.55
N TYR A 939 29.04 29.89 -17.03
CA TYR A 939 28.62 29.59 -15.65
C TYR A 939 29.73 29.86 -14.61
N THR A 940 31.00 29.63 -14.99
CA THR A 940 32.16 29.74 -14.09
C THR A 940 32.91 31.06 -14.21
N GLN A 941 32.33 32.10 -14.85
CA GLN A 941 32.83 33.46 -14.70
C GLN A 941 32.55 33.94 -13.27
N LYS A 942 33.51 33.71 -12.37
CA LYS A 942 33.70 34.47 -11.13
C LYS A 942 34.87 35.42 -11.31
#